data_AF-A0A8W8JG01-F1
#
_entry.id   AF-A0A8W8JG01-F1
#
_cell.length_a   1.000
_cell.length_b   1.000
_cell.length_c   1.000
_cell.angle_alpha   90.00
_cell.angle_beta   90.00
_cell.angle_gamma   90.00
#
_symmetry.space_group_name_H-M   'P 1'
#
loop_
_entity.id
_entity.type
_entity.pdbx_description
1 polymer ?
#
loop_
_entity_poly.entity_id
_entity_poly.type
_entity_poly.pdbx_seq_one_letter_code
_entity_poly.pdbx_strand_id
1 'polypeptide(L)'
;MIIRVHFNLLLAVLLIQWCKNESKICQEAIVSSVKSVPKCPTLKENWDIAAKKKNCFDVASQKQCSMAEKFKYHCVINSYRNETLEVCAHNLLIFDVCTEFNVAGGVLQGQNDAVCNDKFPKCDKIYSSTDAYKYPDCYKLINNTRDNLITTMPSTETTSYQTEKITMELQLEKWWDEFEKIYAKYFAVNEETNSFRLRIIMTARQNAITRACSYMDKTPPILHDNFVKDVSRLTEAEKDQIFKTQIEFAKKEKNISVYDIDEAFRAKVKKSDGPIGFPLCAHLFVCGREYRKSGERFFTHPIQYLKLQIKDEIESDKTNRTKSLFFYLFFFEWYTKMGYLEKIDLRNESNCKRFLERISGNLLEKFDPFDFKDMEAEAQRLSGAFFKKFGKNAYRFVHDSVYEAVGTYFCETYVTEAAKYFPLDIIRNQNFDFLTQGQKEILSTTNGMFRDNYEKIKDHVQSFVDKEGNCILHILIASKCSDWFAAIAVETLGEDGMSIDSRNNDNVTPLMVTVEQTLPRMDVLQNLIKFSRKLNYKDREDSTMFHHCLRSSNNDETCAEYLEILINKLDGLKSLSNNDVNGDTALSIAAKETKRSRILSILKLLESGVDITNTLNKEGYSPLHLSVKSLKAGSTWVELECCVRVITLIIFGANPEKLSDGNVKAIDECASSYGCVKDILSKPTDKENMEYHLDLLLEKAKKHKGEKKQKQVCISSNKLSAGLLTRIEQAVCNIPDQF
;
A
#
# COMPACT_ATOMS: atom_id res chain seq x y z
N MET A 1 17.09 15.78 17.47
CA MET A 1 16.50 15.91 16.12
C MET A 1 15.67 14.68 15.74
N ILE A 2 16.29 13.50 15.61
CA ILE A 2 15.63 12.22 15.22
C ILE A 2 14.34 11.93 16.01
N ILE A 3 14.33 12.18 17.34
CA ILE A 3 13.17 11.96 18.23
C ILE A 3 11.89 12.68 17.74
N ARG A 4 11.98 13.89 17.15
CA ARG A 4 10.80 14.58 16.59
C ARG A 4 10.31 13.94 15.28
N VAL A 5 11.19 13.38 14.46
CA VAL A 5 10.80 12.68 13.22
C VAL A 5 10.05 11.40 13.55
N HIS A 6 10.49 10.65 14.56
CA HIS A 6 9.73 9.50 15.05
C HIS A 6 8.42 9.88 15.73
N PHE A 7 8.34 11.01 16.45
CA PHE A 7 7.08 11.51 17.01
C PHE A 7 6.04 11.82 15.92
N ASN A 8 6.44 12.52 14.85
CA ASN A 8 5.55 12.85 13.73
C ASN A 8 5.11 11.58 12.98
N LEU A 9 6.01 10.60 12.80
CA LEU A 9 5.66 9.30 12.22
C LEU A 9 4.70 8.50 13.13
N LEU A 10 4.89 8.58 14.45
CA LEU A 10 4.00 7.94 15.43
C LEU A 10 2.60 8.57 15.41
N LEU A 11 2.51 9.90 15.31
CA LEU A 11 1.25 10.64 15.25
C LEU A 11 0.48 10.31 13.95
N ALA A 12 1.18 10.22 12.82
CA ALA A 12 0.61 9.67 11.59
C ALA A 12 0.14 8.22 11.80
N VAL A 13 0.97 7.33 12.38
CA VAL A 13 0.60 5.93 12.67
C VAL A 13 -0.61 5.80 13.61
N LEU A 14 -0.82 6.72 14.54
CA LEU A 14 -2.01 6.75 15.40
C LEU A 14 -3.27 7.13 14.61
N LEU A 15 -3.19 8.11 13.70
CA LEU A 15 -4.27 8.43 12.76
C LEU A 15 -4.61 7.25 11.86
N ILE A 16 -3.59 6.61 11.27
CA ILE A 16 -3.74 5.37 10.47
C ILE A 16 -4.47 4.28 11.26
N GLN A 17 -4.20 4.17 12.56
CA GLN A 17 -4.83 3.17 13.41
C GLN A 17 -6.28 3.52 13.77
N TRP A 18 -6.64 4.81 13.84
CA TRP A 18 -8.03 5.23 13.97
C TRP A 18 -8.80 5.00 12.66
N CYS A 19 -8.26 5.45 11.51
CA CYS A 19 -8.78 5.13 10.16
C CYS A 19 -9.02 3.63 9.99
N LYS A 20 -8.06 2.79 10.40
CA LYS A 20 -8.17 1.32 10.33
C LYS A 20 -9.24 0.73 11.25
N ASN A 21 -9.58 1.36 12.37
CA ASN A 21 -10.59 0.83 13.28
C ASN A 21 -12.00 1.08 12.75
N GLU A 22 -12.27 2.30 12.28
CA GLU A 22 -13.53 2.65 11.59
C GLU A 22 -13.65 1.90 10.25
N SER A 23 -12.58 1.90 9.44
CA SER A 23 -12.51 1.10 8.21
C SER A 23 -12.76 -0.38 8.48
N LYS A 24 -12.24 -0.98 9.55
CA LYS A 24 -12.52 -2.39 9.88
C LYS A 24 -13.99 -2.60 10.23
N ILE A 25 -14.58 -1.75 11.07
CA ILE A 25 -15.98 -1.85 11.47
C ILE A 25 -16.92 -1.72 10.25
N CYS A 26 -16.63 -0.80 9.34
CA CYS A 26 -17.44 -0.61 8.13
C CYS A 26 -17.09 -1.59 6.99
N GLN A 27 -15.88 -2.13 6.92
CA GLN A 27 -15.54 -3.25 6.04
C GLN A 27 -16.20 -4.55 6.52
N GLU A 28 -16.33 -4.76 7.84
CA GLU A 28 -17.19 -5.82 8.39
C GLU A 28 -18.66 -5.60 8.02
N ALA A 29 -19.16 -4.35 7.96
CA ALA A 29 -20.50 -4.04 7.46
C ALA A 29 -20.66 -4.38 5.96
N ILE A 30 -19.68 -4.03 5.12
CA ILE A 30 -19.64 -4.39 3.70
C ILE A 30 -19.64 -5.91 3.55
N VAL A 31 -18.66 -6.61 4.13
CA VAL A 31 -18.47 -8.06 3.98
C VAL A 31 -19.65 -8.86 4.54
N SER A 32 -20.21 -8.48 5.70
CA SER A 32 -21.40 -9.17 6.26
C SER A 32 -22.69 -8.91 5.48
N SER A 33 -22.72 -7.92 4.58
CA SER A 33 -23.84 -7.66 3.67
C SER A 33 -23.80 -8.47 2.37
N VAL A 34 -22.66 -9.09 2.04
CA VAL A 34 -22.45 -9.84 0.79
C VAL A 34 -23.38 -11.04 0.74
N LYS A 35 -24.10 -11.19 -0.37
CA LYS A 35 -24.97 -12.34 -0.60
C LYS A 35 -24.96 -12.75 -2.07
N SER A 36 -24.59 -14.00 -2.34
CA SER A 36 -24.75 -14.61 -3.66
C SER A 36 -26.23 -14.68 -4.06
N VAL A 37 -26.52 -14.30 -5.30
CA VAL A 37 -27.86 -14.31 -5.90
C VAL A 37 -27.83 -14.93 -7.29
N PRO A 38 -28.89 -15.65 -7.72
CA PRO A 38 -28.90 -16.32 -9.02
C PRO A 38 -28.77 -15.40 -10.24
N LYS A 39 -29.16 -14.11 -10.10
CA LYS A 39 -29.02 -13.08 -11.13
C LYS A 39 -29.23 -11.68 -10.55
N CYS A 40 -28.47 -10.69 -11.02
CA CYS A 40 -28.73 -9.28 -10.69
C CYS A 40 -29.94 -8.68 -11.44
N PRO A 41 -30.63 -7.69 -10.84
CA PRO A 41 -31.64 -6.91 -11.54
C PRO A 41 -31.04 -6.13 -12.73
N THR A 42 -31.73 -6.14 -13.87
CA THR A 42 -31.34 -5.39 -15.09
C THR A 42 -32.38 -4.32 -15.48
N LEU A 43 -33.28 -3.98 -14.56
CA LEU A 43 -34.32 -2.95 -14.71
C LEU A 43 -34.35 -2.11 -13.44
N LYS A 44 -34.50 -0.79 -13.59
CA LYS A 44 -34.43 0.17 -12.48
C LYS A 44 -35.44 -0.11 -11.37
N GLU A 45 -36.68 -0.46 -11.73
CA GLU A 45 -37.73 -0.81 -10.78
C GLU A 45 -37.36 -2.03 -9.91
N ASN A 46 -36.88 -3.12 -10.53
CA ASN A 46 -36.43 -4.32 -9.82
C ASN A 46 -35.18 -4.06 -8.97
N TRP A 47 -34.27 -3.20 -9.43
CA TRP A 47 -33.10 -2.75 -8.66
C TRP A 47 -33.51 -1.94 -7.43
N ASP A 48 -34.47 -1.03 -7.56
CA ASP A 48 -34.95 -0.20 -6.45
C ASP A 48 -35.80 -0.99 -5.44
N ILE A 49 -36.52 -2.02 -5.90
CA ILE A 49 -37.18 -3.01 -5.02
C ILE A 49 -36.13 -3.81 -4.23
N ALA A 50 -35.08 -4.30 -4.88
CA ALA A 50 -34.01 -5.03 -4.22
C ALA A 50 -33.20 -4.14 -3.24
N ALA A 51 -32.94 -2.88 -3.61
CA ALA A 51 -32.30 -1.89 -2.76
C ALA A 51 -33.10 -1.59 -1.48
N LYS A 52 -34.42 -1.37 -1.61
CA LYS A 52 -35.34 -1.21 -0.47
C LYS A 52 -35.35 -2.46 0.43
N LYS A 53 -35.29 -3.66 -0.17
CA LYS A 53 -35.28 -4.94 0.56
C LYS A 53 -33.97 -5.21 1.31
N LYS A 54 -32.82 -4.80 0.77
CA LYS A 54 -31.50 -5.00 1.40
C LYS A 54 -31.19 -3.94 2.47
N ASN A 55 -31.84 -2.78 2.38
CA ASN A 55 -31.76 -1.64 3.31
C ASN A 55 -30.35 -1.34 3.85
N CYS A 56 -29.46 -0.93 2.96
CA CYS A 56 -28.04 -0.71 3.28
C CYS A 56 -27.76 0.37 4.33
N PHE A 57 -28.71 1.29 4.56
CA PHE A 57 -28.63 2.27 5.65
C PHE A 57 -28.66 1.58 7.03
N ASP A 58 -29.63 0.67 7.25
CA ASP A 58 -29.73 -0.07 8.51
C ASP A 58 -28.52 -0.99 8.72
N VAL A 59 -28.03 -1.63 7.66
CA VAL A 59 -26.84 -2.51 7.72
C VAL A 59 -25.60 -1.76 8.22
N ALA A 60 -25.38 -0.53 7.73
CA ALA A 60 -24.27 0.32 8.17
C ALA A 60 -24.55 0.94 9.56
N SER A 61 -25.78 1.34 9.85
CA SER A 61 -26.19 1.92 11.14
C SER A 61 -26.09 0.93 12.30
N GLN A 62 -26.48 -0.33 12.09
CA GLN A 62 -26.32 -1.42 13.07
C GLN A 62 -24.85 -1.72 13.38
N LYS A 63 -23.93 -1.31 12.50
CA LYS A 63 -22.47 -1.40 12.67
C LYS A 63 -21.83 -0.09 13.12
N GLN A 64 -22.62 0.93 13.48
CA GLN A 64 -22.14 2.22 13.97
C GLN A 64 -21.23 2.97 12.97
N CYS A 65 -21.42 2.76 11.67
CA CYS A 65 -20.72 3.53 10.64
C CYS A 65 -21.16 5.00 10.64
N SER A 66 -20.19 5.91 10.68
CA SER A 66 -20.38 7.37 10.68
C SER A 66 -21.18 7.91 9.50
N MET A 67 -21.14 7.20 8.37
CA MET A 67 -21.72 7.62 7.08
C MET A 67 -22.65 6.55 6.50
N ALA A 68 -23.54 6.01 7.33
CA ALA A 68 -24.50 4.98 6.95
C ALA A 68 -25.39 5.39 5.75
N GLU A 69 -25.65 6.68 5.57
CA GLU A 69 -26.39 7.23 4.43
C GLU A 69 -25.62 7.17 3.10
N LYS A 70 -24.27 7.06 3.11
CA LYS A 70 -23.48 6.84 1.89
C LYS A 70 -23.52 5.38 1.40
N PHE A 71 -23.90 4.40 2.23
CA PHE A 71 -23.99 2.99 1.82
C PHE A 71 -25.17 2.75 0.87
N LYS A 72 -24.88 2.29 -0.35
CA LYS A 72 -25.87 2.00 -1.40
C LYS A 72 -25.91 0.50 -1.73
N TYR A 73 -27.08 0.07 -2.22
CA TYR A 73 -27.26 -1.25 -2.79
C TYR A 73 -26.51 -1.38 -4.11
N HIS A 74 -25.80 -2.49 -4.25
CA HIS A 74 -25.16 -2.93 -5.47
C HIS A 74 -25.51 -4.39 -5.73
N CYS A 75 -25.64 -4.77 -7.00
CA CYS A 75 -25.55 -6.13 -7.44
C CYS A 75 -24.59 -6.20 -8.63
N VAL A 76 -23.57 -7.05 -8.54
CA VAL A 76 -22.39 -7.08 -9.42
C VAL A 76 -21.88 -8.50 -9.61
N ILE A 77 -20.92 -8.72 -10.52
CA ILE A 77 -20.21 -10.01 -10.64
C ILE A 77 -19.14 -10.16 -9.53
N ASN A 78 -18.68 -11.38 -9.27
CA ASN A 78 -17.48 -11.61 -8.44
C ASN A 78 -16.18 -11.62 -9.28
N SER A 79 -15.02 -11.54 -8.62
CA SER A 79 -13.71 -11.49 -9.30
C SER A 79 -13.34 -12.75 -10.10
N TYR A 80 -14.01 -13.87 -9.88
CA TYR A 80 -13.84 -15.09 -10.66
C TYR A 80 -14.75 -15.16 -11.89
N ARG A 81 -15.66 -14.19 -12.04
CA ARG A 81 -16.70 -14.16 -13.08
C ARG A 81 -17.42 -15.51 -13.15
N ASN A 82 -17.94 -15.96 -12.01
CA ASN A 82 -18.71 -17.21 -11.92
C ASN A 82 -20.04 -17.10 -11.13
N GLU A 83 -20.28 -16.00 -10.43
CA GLU A 83 -21.57 -15.72 -9.76
C GLU A 83 -21.91 -14.21 -9.75
N THR A 84 -23.15 -13.87 -9.38
CA THR A 84 -23.56 -12.50 -9.04
C THR A 84 -23.78 -12.32 -7.53
N LEU A 85 -23.32 -11.19 -7.00
CA LEU A 85 -23.36 -10.84 -5.58
C LEU A 85 -24.15 -9.55 -5.35
N GLU A 86 -25.10 -9.57 -4.41
CA GLU A 86 -25.65 -8.35 -3.82
C GLU A 86 -24.79 -7.89 -2.63
N VAL A 87 -24.41 -6.62 -2.59
CA VAL A 87 -23.61 -6.03 -1.49
C VAL A 87 -24.09 -4.61 -1.15
N CYS A 88 -23.92 -4.23 0.12
CA CYS A 88 -24.06 -2.85 0.59
C CYS A 88 -22.66 -2.24 0.70
N ALA A 89 -22.41 -1.20 -0.10
CA ALA A 89 -21.09 -0.57 -0.21
C ALA A 89 -21.24 0.91 -0.59
N HIS A 90 -20.15 1.67 -0.49
CA HIS A 90 -20.08 3.02 -1.06
C HIS A 90 -20.26 2.98 -2.58
N ASN A 91 -20.89 4.02 -3.14
CA ASN A 91 -20.97 4.19 -4.59
C ASN A 91 -19.63 4.71 -5.14
N LEU A 92 -19.19 4.13 -6.25
CA LEU A 92 -17.92 4.42 -6.92
C LEU A 92 -18.17 4.85 -8.36
N LEU A 93 -17.17 5.50 -8.98
CA LEU A 93 -17.08 5.63 -10.42
C LEU A 93 -16.18 4.52 -10.96
N ILE A 94 -16.65 3.83 -12.01
CA ILE A 94 -15.97 2.70 -12.64
C ILE A 94 -15.56 3.11 -14.05
N PHE A 95 -14.31 2.81 -14.42
CA PHE A 95 -13.65 3.32 -15.63
C PHE A 95 -13.29 2.18 -16.58
N ASP A 96 -13.80 2.24 -17.81
CA ASP A 96 -13.56 1.32 -18.94
C ASP A 96 -13.69 -0.20 -18.62
N VAL A 97 -14.33 -0.61 -17.52
CA VAL A 97 -14.54 -2.03 -17.13
C VAL A 97 -15.90 -2.31 -16.47
N CYS A 98 -16.32 -3.58 -16.45
CA CYS A 98 -17.46 -4.03 -15.64
C CYS A 98 -17.20 -3.89 -14.13
N THR A 99 -18.25 -3.57 -13.36
CA THR A 99 -18.18 -3.50 -11.89
C THR A 99 -18.21 -4.91 -11.28
N GLU A 100 -17.38 -5.15 -10.26
CA GLU A 100 -17.38 -6.36 -9.46
C GLU A 100 -17.40 -6.08 -7.95
N PHE A 101 -17.63 -7.14 -7.17
CA PHE A 101 -17.26 -7.19 -5.77
C PHE A 101 -16.20 -8.27 -5.54
N ASN A 102 -15.04 -7.83 -5.06
CA ASN A 102 -13.92 -8.68 -4.69
C ASN A 102 -14.12 -9.19 -3.26
N VAL A 103 -14.56 -10.44 -3.14
CA VAL A 103 -14.86 -11.12 -1.86
C VAL A 103 -13.62 -11.25 -0.98
N ALA A 104 -12.43 -11.44 -1.57
CA ALA A 104 -11.18 -11.61 -0.82
C ALA A 104 -10.64 -10.27 -0.28
N GLY A 105 -10.81 -9.17 -1.02
CA GLY A 105 -10.49 -7.82 -0.56
C GLY A 105 -11.59 -7.18 0.29
N GLY A 106 -12.83 -7.65 0.18
CA GLY A 106 -14.00 -7.03 0.78
C GLY A 106 -14.39 -5.69 0.14
N VAL A 107 -14.06 -5.50 -1.14
CA VAL A 107 -14.18 -4.20 -1.86
C VAL A 107 -15.03 -4.31 -3.12
N LEU A 108 -15.80 -3.26 -3.37
CA LEU A 108 -16.43 -3.00 -4.67
C LEU A 108 -15.37 -2.35 -5.58
N GLN A 109 -15.20 -2.83 -6.81
CA GLN A 109 -14.15 -2.33 -7.72
C GLN A 109 -14.48 -2.58 -9.20
N GLY A 110 -13.57 -2.21 -10.09
CA GLY A 110 -13.61 -2.62 -11.50
C GLY A 110 -12.97 -3.99 -11.72
N GLN A 111 -13.51 -4.78 -12.65
CA GLN A 111 -12.95 -6.07 -13.07
C GLN A 111 -12.05 -5.87 -14.30
N ASN A 112 -10.74 -5.87 -14.09
CA ASN A 112 -9.73 -5.57 -15.13
C ASN A 112 -9.84 -6.46 -16.37
N ASP A 113 -10.24 -7.73 -16.24
CA ASP A 113 -10.41 -8.64 -17.37
C ASP A 113 -11.73 -8.44 -18.15
N ALA A 114 -12.57 -7.48 -17.76
CA ALA A 114 -13.90 -7.23 -18.29
C ALA A 114 -14.03 -5.83 -18.89
N VAL A 115 -13.07 -5.47 -19.75
CA VAL A 115 -12.97 -4.16 -20.40
C VAL A 115 -14.20 -3.84 -21.25
N CYS A 116 -14.87 -2.73 -20.93
CA CYS A 116 -16.01 -2.21 -21.65
C CYS A 116 -15.64 -1.89 -23.10
N ASN A 117 -16.47 -2.32 -24.05
CA ASN A 117 -16.29 -1.97 -25.46
C ASN A 117 -17.61 -2.05 -26.22
N ASP A 118 -17.65 -1.51 -27.44
CA ASP A 118 -18.87 -1.40 -28.25
C ASP A 118 -19.50 -2.75 -28.65
N LYS A 119 -18.78 -3.87 -28.49
CA LYS A 119 -19.21 -5.21 -28.89
C LYS A 119 -19.65 -6.05 -27.69
N PHE A 120 -18.73 -6.39 -26.80
CA PHE A 120 -18.99 -7.21 -25.60
C PHE A 120 -17.78 -7.24 -24.64
N PRO A 121 -17.94 -7.01 -23.33
CA PRO A 121 -19.16 -6.57 -22.65
C PRO A 121 -19.47 -5.11 -22.97
N LYS A 122 -20.74 -4.80 -23.27
CA LYS A 122 -21.16 -3.42 -23.53
C LYS A 122 -21.45 -2.67 -22.24
N CYS A 123 -20.59 -1.71 -21.92
CA CYS A 123 -20.77 -0.74 -20.85
C CYS A 123 -20.18 0.63 -21.25
N ASP A 124 -20.63 1.68 -20.57
CA ASP A 124 -20.13 3.05 -20.79
C ASP A 124 -18.70 3.19 -20.24
N LYS A 125 -17.91 4.10 -20.81
CA LYS A 125 -16.51 4.32 -20.40
C LYS A 125 -16.33 4.80 -18.97
N ILE A 126 -17.31 5.53 -18.43
CA ILE A 126 -17.34 5.97 -17.03
C ILE A 126 -18.79 5.88 -16.57
N TYR A 127 -19.06 5.15 -15.49
CA TYR A 127 -20.39 5.05 -14.91
C TYR A 127 -20.35 4.83 -13.39
N SER A 128 -21.48 5.11 -12.74
CA SER A 128 -21.66 4.93 -11.30
C SER A 128 -21.87 3.45 -10.97
N SER A 129 -21.26 2.89 -9.92
CA SER A 129 -21.45 1.48 -9.56
C SER A 129 -22.92 1.14 -9.23
N THR A 130 -23.70 2.09 -8.71
CA THR A 130 -25.16 1.94 -8.52
C THR A 130 -25.96 1.83 -9.82
N ASP A 131 -25.35 2.12 -10.98
CA ASP A 131 -25.94 2.01 -12.31
C ASP A 131 -25.59 0.70 -13.03
N ALA A 132 -24.88 -0.24 -12.38
CA ALA A 132 -24.47 -1.51 -12.99
C ALA A 132 -25.64 -2.31 -13.63
N TYR A 133 -26.88 -2.12 -13.18
CA TYR A 133 -28.09 -2.70 -13.79
C TYR A 133 -28.27 -2.35 -15.28
N LYS A 134 -27.70 -1.24 -15.75
CA LYS A 134 -27.76 -0.78 -17.15
C LYS A 134 -26.93 -1.64 -18.11
N TYR A 135 -26.00 -2.45 -17.59
CA TYR A 135 -24.98 -3.15 -18.37
C TYR A 135 -25.13 -4.68 -18.24
N PRO A 136 -26.23 -5.27 -18.76
CA PRO A 136 -26.52 -6.69 -18.57
C PRO A 136 -25.50 -7.64 -19.19
N ASP A 137 -24.65 -7.14 -20.10
CA ASP A 137 -23.55 -7.90 -20.70
C ASP A 137 -22.44 -8.23 -19.71
N CYS A 138 -22.21 -7.38 -18.69
CA CYS A 138 -21.29 -7.68 -17.60
C CYS A 138 -21.73 -8.96 -16.84
N TYR A 139 -23.03 -9.15 -16.64
CA TYR A 139 -23.56 -10.38 -16.01
C TYR A 139 -23.49 -11.62 -16.93
N LYS A 140 -23.35 -11.44 -18.25
CA LYS A 140 -23.18 -12.57 -19.21
C LYS A 140 -21.77 -13.14 -19.22
N LEU A 141 -20.76 -12.40 -18.72
CA LEU A 141 -19.36 -12.85 -18.64
C LEU A 141 -19.20 -14.17 -17.87
N ILE A 142 -20.13 -14.44 -16.93
CA ILE A 142 -20.20 -15.65 -16.09
C ILE A 142 -20.19 -16.96 -16.91
N ASN A 143 -20.57 -16.92 -18.19
CA ASN A 143 -20.64 -18.12 -19.04
C ASN A 143 -19.35 -18.43 -19.83
N ASN A 144 -18.41 -17.49 -19.95
CA ASN A 144 -17.31 -17.59 -20.94
C ASN A 144 -16.00 -18.18 -20.38
N THR A 145 -15.89 -18.38 -19.07
CA THR A 145 -14.62 -18.61 -18.36
C THR A 145 -14.04 -20.03 -18.45
N ARG A 146 -14.46 -20.85 -19.43
CA ARG A 146 -14.12 -22.29 -19.50
C ARG A 146 -12.93 -22.67 -20.40
N ASP A 147 -12.60 -21.91 -21.44
CA ASP A 147 -11.98 -22.53 -22.63
C ASP A 147 -10.51 -22.18 -22.97
N ASN A 148 -9.85 -21.16 -22.38
CA ASN A 148 -8.54 -20.69 -22.88
C ASN A 148 -7.53 -20.26 -21.79
N LEU A 149 -6.37 -20.96 -21.68
CA LEU A 149 -5.19 -20.56 -20.87
C LEU A 149 -3.90 -21.35 -21.24
N ILE A 150 -3.10 -20.92 -22.23
CA ILE A 150 -1.66 -21.28 -22.40
C ILE A 150 -0.91 -20.16 -23.16
N THR A 151 0.33 -19.80 -22.73
CA THR A 151 1.54 -19.34 -23.51
C THR A 151 2.39 -18.32 -22.74
N THR A 152 3.70 -18.20 -23.01
CA THR A 152 4.75 -17.89 -21.99
C THR A 152 5.68 -16.67 -22.25
N MET A 153 6.22 -16.12 -21.15
CA MET A 153 7.61 -15.61 -20.85
C MET A 153 8.67 -15.52 -21.99
N PRO A 154 9.63 -14.56 -21.98
CA PRO A 154 10.66 -14.39 -20.91
C PRO A 154 11.19 -12.95 -20.64
N SER A 155 12.38 -12.81 -20.01
CA SER A 155 12.83 -11.68 -19.18
C SER A 155 14.32 -11.23 -19.35
N THR A 156 14.73 -10.12 -18.67
CA THR A 156 16.08 -9.73 -18.17
C THR A 156 16.06 -8.26 -17.67
N GLU A 157 16.88 -7.71 -16.75
CA GLU A 157 17.52 -8.21 -15.50
C GLU A 157 18.21 -7.02 -14.75
N THR A 158 17.89 -6.69 -13.48
CA THR A 158 18.75 -5.82 -12.61
C THR A 158 18.39 -5.91 -11.10
N THR A 159 19.39 -5.70 -10.22
CA THR A 159 19.35 -5.46 -8.75
C THR A 159 19.20 -6.65 -7.78
N SER A 160 20.30 -6.97 -7.09
CA SER A 160 20.46 -8.15 -6.22
C SER A 160 19.61 -8.18 -4.93
N TYR A 161 19.08 -7.04 -4.47
CA TYR A 161 18.15 -7.01 -3.33
C TYR A 161 16.69 -7.31 -3.73
N GLN A 162 16.30 -7.02 -4.97
CA GLN A 162 15.08 -7.62 -5.52
C GLN A 162 15.29 -9.11 -5.75
N THR A 163 16.49 -9.55 -6.16
CA THR A 163 16.78 -10.97 -6.45
C THR A 163 16.50 -11.93 -5.29
N GLU A 164 16.79 -11.62 -4.01
CA GLU A 164 16.40 -12.55 -2.91
C GLU A 164 14.86 -12.63 -2.73
N LYS A 165 14.11 -11.53 -2.89
CA LYS A 165 12.63 -11.52 -2.82
C LYS A 165 12.00 -12.25 -4.03
N ILE A 166 12.48 -11.93 -5.24
CA ILE A 166 12.12 -12.61 -6.49
C ILE A 166 12.49 -14.10 -6.40
N THR A 167 13.60 -14.47 -5.77
CA THR A 167 13.96 -15.88 -5.55
C THR A 167 12.98 -16.58 -4.60
N MET A 168 12.46 -15.91 -3.57
CA MET A 168 11.38 -16.45 -2.75
C MET A 168 10.07 -16.61 -3.53
N GLU A 169 9.71 -15.63 -4.36
CA GLU A 169 8.49 -15.66 -5.18
C GLU A 169 8.58 -16.76 -6.25
N LEU A 170 9.71 -16.87 -6.96
CA LEU A 170 10.03 -17.99 -7.87
C LEU A 170 10.17 -19.35 -7.16
N GLN A 171 10.51 -19.40 -5.87
CA GLN A 171 10.53 -20.65 -5.09
C GLN A 171 9.15 -21.06 -4.60
N LEU A 172 8.27 -20.11 -4.29
CA LEU A 172 6.84 -20.35 -4.03
C LEU A 172 6.15 -20.86 -5.29
N GLU A 173 6.33 -20.18 -6.42
CA GLU A 173 5.84 -20.59 -7.75
C GLU A 173 6.25 -22.04 -8.05
N LYS A 174 7.55 -22.38 -7.96
CA LYS A 174 8.05 -23.76 -8.12
C LYS A 174 7.49 -24.75 -7.11
N TRP A 175 7.18 -24.32 -5.89
CA TRP A 175 6.53 -25.18 -4.88
C TRP A 175 5.10 -25.52 -5.28
N TRP A 176 4.35 -24.53 -5.79
CA TRP A 176 2.98 -24.74 -6.29
C TRP A 176 2.95 -25.59 -7.54
N ASP A 177 3.89 -25.38 -8.46
CA ASP A 177 4.14 -26.16 -9.66
C ASP A 177 4.29 -27.67 -9.34
N GLU A 178 5.14 -28.01 -8.38
CA GLU A 178 5.32 -29.40 -7.92
C GLU A 178 4.10 -29.92 -7.14
N PHE A 179 3.39 -29.06 -6.42
CA PHE A 179 2.14 -29.44 -5.73
C PHE A 179 1.01 -29.76 -6.71
N GLU A 180 0.89 -29.02 -7.81
CA GLU A 180 -0.08 -29.29 -8.87
C GLU A 180 0.30 -30.55 -9.66
N LYS A 181 1.60 -30.81 -9.92
CA LYS A 181 2.08 -32.09 -10.47
C LYS A 181 1.73 -33.28 -9.56
N ILE A 182 1.84 -33.13 -8.23
CA ILE A 182 1.41 -34.14 -7.26
C ILE A 182 -0.12 -34.33 -7.29
N TYR A 183 -0.90 -33.25 -7.34
CA TYR A 183 -2.36 -33.30 -7.44
C TYR A 183 -2.81 -34.00 -8.72
N ALA A 184 -2.33 -33.56 -9.88
CA ALA A 184 -2.67 -34.14 -11.18
C ALA A 184 -2.30 -35.63 -11.26
N LYS A 185 -1.13 -36.02 -10.76
CA LYS A 185 -0.62 -37.39 -10.87
C LYS A 185 -1.27 -38.39 -9.90
N TYR A 186 -1.68 -37.97 -8.71
CA TYR A 186 -2.14 -38.87 -7.64
C TYR A 186 -3.59 -38.68 -7.20
N PHE A 187 -4.20 -37.54 -7.50
CA PHE A 187 -5.56 -37.21 -7.06
C PHE A 187 -6.53 -37.07 -8.24
N ALA A 188 -6.16 -36.36 -9.31
CA ALA A 188 -7.05 -36.10 -10.44
C ALA A 188 -7.36 -37.31 -11.36
N VAL A 189 -6.62 -38.41 -11.23
CA VAL A 189 -6.73 -39.61 -12.10
C VAL A 189 -7.32 -40.84 -11.38
N ASN A 190 -7.53 -40.76 -10.06
CA ASN A 190 -7.80 -41.93 -9.21
C ASN A 190 -9.26 -42.11 -8.76
N GLU A 191 -10.25 -41.50 -9.42
CA GLU A 191 -11.66 -41.75 -9.09
C GLU A 191 -12.11 -43.18 -9.48
N GLU A 192 -11.47 -43.82 -10.47
CA GLU A 192 -11.85 -45.17 -10.93
C GLU A 192 -10.87 -46.31 -10.57
N THR A 193 -9.62 -46.05 -10.17
CA THR A 193 -8.68 -47.13 -9.77
C THR A 193 -8.06 -46.94 -8.38
N ASN A 194 -8.35 -47.89 -7.49
CA ASN A 194 -8.04 -47.87 -6.06
C ASN A 194 -6.57 -48.23 -5.73
N SER A 195 -5.61 -47.81 -6.57
CA SER A 195 -4.26 -48.40 -6.65
C SER A 195 -3.20 -47.73 -5.74
N PHE A 196 -3.21 -46.40 -5.58
CA PHE A 196 -2.19 -45.69 -4.79
C PHE A 196 -2.80 -44.63 -3.85
N ARG A 197 -2.78 -44.92 -2.54
CA ARG A 197 -3.39 -44.07 -1.50
C ARG A 197 -2.38 -43.11 -0.84
N LEU A 198 -1.86 -42.16 -1.62
CA LEU A 198 -1.13 -41.02 -1.04
C LEU A 198 -2.10 -40.15 -0.23
N ARG A 199 -1.77 -39.82 1.02
CA ARG A 199 -2.54 -38.91 1.87
C ARG A 199 -1.64 -37.77 2.33
N ILE A 200 -2.02 -36.55 1.97
CA ILE A 200 -1.34 -35.32 2.36
C ILE A 200 -2.21 -34.62 3.40
N ILE A 201 -1.61 -34.18 4.51
CA ILE A 201 -2.28 -33.38 5.54
C ILE A 201 -1.43 -32.13 5.75
N MET A 202 -1.99 -30.97 5.40
CA MET A 202 -1.38 -29.67 5.68
C MET A 202 -2.03 -29.08 6.93
N THR A 203 -1.25 -28.38 7.75
CA THR A 203 -1.77 -27.62 8.89
C THR A 203 -1.17 -26.23 8.90
N ALA A 204 -2.02 -25.21 9.02
CA ALA A 204 -1.66 -23.81 9.04
C ALA A 204 -2.72 -23.01 9.80
N ARG A 205 -2.36 -21.83 10.31
CA ARG A 205 -3.33 -20.87 10.87
C ARG A 205 -4.15 -20.24 9.75
N GLN A 206 -5.41 -19.89 10.00
CA GLN A 206 -6.29 -19.27 9.00
C GLN A 206 -5.64 -18.03 8.34
N ASN A 207 -5.03 -17.14 9.13
CA ASN A 207 -4.34 -15.96 8.61
C ASN A 207 -3.06 -16.27 7.80
N ALA A 208 -2.47 -17.45 7.96
CA ALA A 208 -1.35 -17.92 7.14
C ALA A 208 -1.85 -18.57 5.84
N ILE A 209 -2.99 -19.28 5.87
CA ILE A 209 -3.68 -19.78 4.66
C ILE A 209 -4.13 -18.60 3.81
N THR A 210 -4.89 -17.65 4.38
CA THR A 210 -5.34 -16.44 3.67
C THR A 210 -4.17 -15.65 3.08
N ARG A 211 -3.05 -15.53 3.81
CA ARG A 211 -1.84 -14.86 3.28
C ARG A 211 -1.18 -15.65 2.15
N ALA A 212 -1.11 -16.98 2.24
CA ALA A 212 -0.61 -17.81 1.15
C ALA A 212 -1.51 -17.68 -0.10
N CYS A 213 -2.83 -17.75 0.07
CA CYS A 213 -3.80 -17.56 -1.02
C CYS A 213 -3.74 -16.14 -1.62
N SER A 214 -3.40 -15.10 -0.85
CA SER A 214 -3.16 -13.76 -1.41
C SER A 214 -1.90 -13.62 -2.27
N TYR A 215 -1.09 -14.69 -2.38
CA TYR A 215 0.06 -14.79 -3.28
C TYR A 215 -0.14 -15.85 -4.39
N MET A 216 -1.37 -16.30 -4.63
CA MET A 216 -1.69 -17.31 -5.65
C MET A 216 -2.83 -16.82 -6.56
N ASP A 217 -2.58 -16.74 -7.87
CA ASP A 217 -3.59 -16.31 -8.86
C ASP A 217 -4.78 -17.28 -8.95
N LYS A 218 -4.61 -18.51 -8.46
CA LYS A 218 -5.66 -19.51 -8.25
C LYS A 218 -5.38 -20.28 -6.96
N THR A 219 -6.42 -20.52 -6.16
CA THR A 219 -6.34 -21.46 -5.02
C THR A 219 -6.08 -22.87 -5.55
N PRO A 220 -4.99 -23.56 -5.16
CA PRO A 220 -4.72 -24.93 -5.58
C PRO A 220 -5.87 -25.87 -5.17
N PRO A 221 -6.25 -26.88 -5.97
CA PRO A 221 -7.42 -27.73 -5.67
C PRO A 221 -7.41 -28.40 -4.28
N ILE A 222 -6.24 -28.67 -3.72
CA ILE A 222 -6.05 -29.24 -2.37
C ILE A 222 -6.29 -28.24 -1.22
N LEU A 223 -6.37 -26.94 -1.52
CA LEU A 223 -6.72 -25.84 -0.59
C LEU A 223 -8.14 -25.31 -0.83
N HIS A 224 -8.92 -25.96 -1.70
CA HIS A 224 -10.35 -25.67 -1.91
C HIS A 224 -11.16 -26.03 -0.65
N ASP A 225 -12.15 -25.22 -0.28
CA ASP A 225 -12.88 -25.29 1.00
C ASP A 225 -13.41 -26.69 1.36
N ASN A 226 -13.93 -27.43 0.37
CA ASN A 226 -14.35 -28.83 0.50
C ASN A 226 -13.31 -29.78 1.16
N PHE A 227 -12.02 -29.46 1.09
CA PHE A 227 -10.92 -30.19 1.74
C PHE A 227 -10.37 -29.49 3.00
N VAL A 228 -10.69 -28.21 3.20
CA VAL A 228 -10.28 -27.41 4.36
C VAL A 228 -11.24 -27.64 5.52
N LYS A 229 -10.95 -28.67 6.34
CA LYS A 229 -11.66 -28.88 7.60
C LYS A 229 -11.19 -27.86 8.65
N ASP A 230 -12.07 -26.98 9.11
CA ASP A 230 -11.81 -26.22 10.33
C ASP A 230 -11.71 -27.17 11.54
N VAL A 231 -10.58 -27.11 12.24
CA VAL A 231 -10.27 -27.85 13.47
C VAL A 231 -9.98 -26.90 14.64
N SER A 232 -10.49 -25.67 14.57
CA SER A 232 -10.44 -24.66 15.65
C SER A 232 -11.00 -25.17 16.99
N ARG A 233 -11.89 -26.18 16.96
CA ARG A 233 -12.48 -26.82 18.15
C ARG A 233 -12.38 -28.34 18.07
N LEU A 234 -11.57 -28.93 18.94
CA LEU A 234 -11.51 -30.38 19.15
C LEU A 234 -12.65 -30.83 20.08
N THR A 235 -13.36 -31.90 19.71
CA THR A 235 -14.38 -32.53 20.56
C THR A 235 -13.78 -33.18 21.82
N GLU A 236 -14.59 -33.44 22.84
CA GLU A 236 -14.17 -34.22 24.02
C GLU A 236 -13.58 -35.59 23.64
N ALA A 237 -14.11 -36.24 22.59
CA ALA A 237 -13.64 -37.53 22.11
C ALA A 237 -12.27 -37.43 21.40
N GLU A 238 -12.07 -36.41 20.56
CA GLU A 238 -10.75 -36.16 19.94
C GLU A 238 -9.71 -35.79 21.00
N LYS A 239 -10.06 -34.94 21.98
CA LYS A 239 -9.19 -34.61 23.13
C LYS A 239 -8.81 -35.86 23.94
N ASP A 240 -9.76 -36.76 24.22
CA ASP A 240 -9.52 -38.06 24.87
C ASP A 240 -8.50 -38.88 24.09
N GLN A 241 -8.72 -39.06 22.79
CA GLN A 241 -7.89 -39.90 21.94
C GLN A 241 -6.49 -39.32 21.75
N ILE A 242 -6.36 -38.01 21.57
CA ILE A 242 -5.07 -37.31 21.50
C ILE A 242 -4.28 -37.51 22.79
N PHE A 243 -4.92 -37.37 23.95
CA PHE A 243 -4.25 -37.56 25.24
C PHE A 243 -3.83 -39.03 25.47
N LYS A 244 -4.66 -40.01 25.07
CA LYS A 244 -4.29 -41.45 25.00
C LYS A 244 -3.01 -41.66 24.19
N THR A 245 -2.99 -41.17 22.95
CA THR A 245 -1.87 -41.36 22.02
C THR A 245 -0.59 -40.69 22.53
N GLN A 246 -0.67 -39.53 23.19
CA GLN A 246 0.51 -38.91 23.81
C GLN A 246 1.06 -39.73 25.00
N ILE A 247 0.20 -40.32 25.83
CA ILE A 247 0.61 -41.24 26.91
C ILE A 247 1.33 -42.47 26.34
N GLU A 248 0.80 -43.08 25.28
CA GLU A 248 1.48 -44.19 24.59
C GLU A 248 2.82 -43.77 23.96
N PHE A 249 2.85 -42.61 23.29
CA PHE A 249 4.06 -42.07 22.68
C PHE A 249 5.16 -41.85 23.72
N ALA A 250 4.86 -41.23 24.86
CA ALA A 250 5.86 -40.99 25.90
C ALA A 250 6.38 -42.31 26.50
N LYS A 251 5.51 -43.31 26.67
CA LYS A 251 5.91 -44.65 27.13
C LYS A 251 6.81 -45.37 26.12
N LYS A 252 6.49 -45.32 24.82
CA LYS A 252 7.22 -46.02 23.75
C LYS A 252 8.50 -45.30 23.33
N GLU A 253 8.39 -44.02 22.96
CA GLU A 253 9.45 -43.23 22.29
C GLU A 253 10.32 -42.41 23.25
N LYS A 254 9.91 -42.25 24.52
CA LYS A 254 10.68 -41.53 25.55
C LYS A 254 11.01 -42.37 26.78
N ASN A 255 10.52 -43.61 26.87
CA ASN A 255 10.58 -44.45 28.06
C ASN A 255 10.04 -43.75 29.33
N ILE A 256 9.04 -42.89 29.16
CA ILE A 256 8.40 -42.13 30.23
C ILE A 256 7.07 -42.80 30.57
N SER A 257 7.04 -43.52 31.68
CA SER A 257 5.78 -43.92 32.31
C SER A 257 5.10 -42.72 32.98
N VAL A 258 3.78 -42.70 32.89
CA VAL A 258 2.90 -41.78 33.62
C VAL A 258 1.88 -42.63 34.36
N TYR A 259 1.92 -42.59 35.70
CA TYR A 259 1.14 -43.50 36.56
C TYR A 259 -0.08 -42.81 37.19
N ASP A 260 -0.15 -41.48 37.10
CA ASP A 260 -0.99 -40.61 37.94
C ASP A 260 -2.17 -39.97 37.16
N ILE A 261 -2.70 -40.68 36.15
CA ILE A 261 -3.84 -40.21 35.34
C ILE A 261 -5.03 -41.16 35.56
N ASP A 262 -5.90 -40.78 36.50
CA ASP A 262 -7.18 -41.45 36.71
C ASP A 262 -8.27 -40.98 35.73
N GLU A 263 -9.44 -41.62 35.76
CA GLU A 263 -10.55 -41.27 34.86
C GLU A 263 -11.20 -39.92 35.20
N ALA A 264 -11.15 -39.47 36.45
CA ALA A 264 -11.72 -38.19 36.88
C ALA A 264 -10.88 -37.00 36.36
N PHE A 265 -9.56 -37.05 36.50
CA PHE A 265 -8.60 -36.15 35.86
C PHE A 265 -8.81 -36.12 34.36
N ARG A 266 -8.92 -37.30 33.74
CA ARG A 266 -9.10 -37.47 32.30
C ARG A 266 -10.44 -36.90 31.80
N ALA A 267 -11.49 -36.92 32.62
CA ALA A 267 -12.76 -36.23 32.35
C ALA A 267 -12.62 -34.69 32.42
N LYS A 268 -11.87 -34.14 33.37
CA LYS A 268 -11.59 -32.69 33.44
C LYS A 268 -10.78 -32.21 32.23
N VAL A 269 -9.76 -32.97 31.81
CA VAL A 269 -8.92 -32.65 30.65
C VAL A 269 -9.72 -32.61 29.34
N LYS A 270 -10.71 -33.48 29.14
CA LYS A 270 -11.63 -33.40 27.98
C LYS A 270 -12.41 -32.07 27.97
N LYS A 271 -12.88 -31.66 29.14
CA LYS A 271 -13.70 -30.46 29.36
C LYS A 271 -12.92 -29.15 29.48
N SER A 272 -11.61 -29.15 29.23
CA SER A 272 -10.83 -27.91 29.25
C SER A 272 -11.06 -27.08 27.98
N ASP A 273 -11.53 -25.85 28.15
CA ASP A 273 -11.69 -24.84 27.07
C ASP A 273 -10.39 -24.07 26.77
N GLY A 274 -9.23 -24.69 27.05
CA GLY A 274 -7.90 -24.08 26.93
C GLY A 274 -7.69 -23.41 25.56
N PRO A 275 -7.29 -22.14 25.52
CA PRO A 275 -7.50 -21.29 24.33
C PRO A 275 -6.67 -21.68 23.11
N ILE A 276 -5.58 -22.44 23.28
CA ILE A 276 -4.61 -22.72 22.21
C ILE A 276 -4.05 -24.16 22.32
N GLY A 277 -4.06 -24.88 21.20
CA GLY A 277 -3.10 -25.97 20.96
C GLY A 277 -3.17 -27.18 21.89
N PHE A 278 -4.37 -27.68 22.21
CA PHE A 278 -4.56 -28.87 23.06
C PHE A 278 -3.62 -30.06 22.73
N PRO A 279 -3.32 -30.44 21.46
CA PRO A 279 -2.40 -31.54 21.17
C PRO A 279 -0.97 -31.32 21.69
N LEU A 280 -0.50 -30.06 21.69
CA LEU A 280 0.77 -29.71 22.29
C LEU A 280 0.68 -29.70 23.81
N CYS A 281 -0.42 -29.20 24.39
CA CYS A 281 -0.62 -29.25 25.84
C CYS A 281 -0.59 -30.71 26.33
N ALA A 282 -1.25 -31.62 25.63
CA ALA A 282 -1.15 -33.06 25.87
C ALA A 282 0.29 -33.59 25.77
N HIS A 283 1.03 -33.20 24.73
CA HIS A 283 2.42 -33.62 24.55
C HIS A 283 3.35 -33.12 25.67
N LEU A 284 3.32 -31.81 25.97
CA LEU A 284 4.10 -31.18 27.02
C LEU A 284 3.77 -31.78 28.40
N PHE A 285 2.49 -31.94 28.71
CA PHE A 285 2.04 -32.52 29.98
C PHE A 285 2.56 -33.95 30.19
N VAL A 286 2.47 -34.82 29.18
CA VAL A 286 2.91 -36.21 29.34
C VAL A 286 4.45 -36.30 29.35
N CYS A 287 5.13 -35.61 28.42
CA CYS A 287 6.58 -35.74 28.24
C CYS A 287 7.40 -35.00 29.31
N GLY A 288 6.92 -33.87 29.85
CA GLY A 288 7.64 -33.09 30.86
C GLY A 288 7.15 -33.37 32.28
N ARG A 289 8.07 -33.69 33.21
CA ARG A 289 7.75 -33.86 34.63
C ARG A 289 7.20 -32.57 35.27
N GLU A 290 7.69 -31.41 34.84
CA GLU A 290 7.29 -30.11 35.38
C GLU A 290 5.86 -29.71 35.01
N TYR A 291 5.41 -30.06 33.80
CA TYR A 291 4.02 -29.86 33.40
C TYR A 291 3.05 -30.76 34.19
N ARG A 292 3.45 -32.00 34.56
CA ARG A 292 2.60 -32.87 35.40
C ARG A 292 2.31 -32.30 36.79
N LYS A 293 3.28 -31.60 37.40
CA LYS A 293 3.09 -30.90 38.68
C LYS A 293 1.96 -29.87 38.64
N SER A 294 1.59 -29.39 37.44
CA SER A 294 0.57 -28.35 37.24
C SER A 294 -0.88 -28.88 37.22
N GLY A 295 -1.07 -30.21 37.20
CA GLY A 295 -2.39 -30.84 37.23
C GLY A 295 -3.29 -30.51 36.02
N GLU A 296 -4.61 -30.64 36.18
CA GLU A 296 -5.58 -30.42 35.11
C GLU A 296 -5.65 -28.94 34.69
N ARG A 297 -5.29 -28.04 35.60
CA ARG A 297 -5.32 -26.58 35.39
C ARG A 297 -4.40 -26.13 34.26
N PHE A 298 -3.35 -26.89 33.97
CA PHE A 298 -2.47 -26.68 32.81
C PHE A 298 -3.26 -26.63 31.49
N PHE A 299 -4.28 -27.47 31.34
CA PHE A 299 -5.08 -27.55 30.12
C PHE A 299 -6.09 -26.40 30.00
N THR A 300 -6.43 -25.72 31.10
CA THR A 300 -7.30 -24.53 31.09
C THR A 300 -6.49 -23.25 30.85
N HIS A 301 -5.33 -23.12 31.49
CA HIS A 301 -4.52 -21.88 31.49
C HIS A 301 -3.04 -22.12 31.08
N PRO A 302 -2.76 -22.75 29.93
CA PRO A 302 -1.41 -23.20 29.58
C PRO A 302 -0.37 -22.08 29.55
N ILE A 303 -0.76 -20.87 29.10
CA ILE A 303 0.10 -19.68 29.07
C ILE A 303 0.57 -19.26 30.48
N GLN A 304 -0.29 -19.35 31.50
CA GLN A 304 0.07 -18.98 32.87
C GLN A 304 1.11 -19.93 33.46
N TYR A 305 1.00 -21.23 33.18
CA TYR A 305 1.96 -22.23 33.64
C TYR A 305 3.28 -22.22 32.84
N LEU A 306 3.22 -21.96 31.53
CA LEU A 306 4.42 -21.70 30.72
C LEU A 306 5.17 -20.47 31.24
N LYS A 307 4.46 -19.36 31.52
CA LYS A 307 5.02 -18.13 32.11
C LYS A 307 5.74 -18.39 33.45
N LEU A 308 5.17 -19.25 34.30
CA LEU A 308 5.82 -19.65 35.56
C LEU A 308 7.12 -20.44 35.32
N GLN A 309 7.14 -21.42 34.41
CA GLN A 309 8.36 -22.17 34.11
C GLN A 309 9.43 -21.31 33.41
N ILE A 310 9.04 -20.37 32.55
CA ILE A 310 9.94 -19.38 31.94
C ILE A 310 10.56 -18.50 33.04
N LYS A 311 9.76 -18.06 34.01
CA LYS A 311 10.23 -17.33 35.19
C LYS A 311 11.23 -18.16 36.00
N ASP A 312 10.90 -19.41 36.33
CA ASP A 312 11.74 -20.28 37.15
C ASP A 312 13.10 -20.57 36.50
N GLU A 313 13.15 -20.79 35.17
CA GLU A 313 14.41 -20.95 34.41
C GLU A 313 15.22 -19.64 34.35
N ILE A 314 14.55 -18.48 34.23
CA ILE A 314 15.22 -17.17 34.23
C ILE A 314 15.78 -16.81 35.61
N GLU A 315 15.05 -17.07 36.70
CA GLU A 315 15.48 -16.77 38.07
C GLU A 315 16.48 -17.79 38.62
N SER A 316 16.53 -19.00 38.07
CA SER A 316 17.56 -19.99 38.38
C SER A 316 18.92 -19.67 37.74
N ASP A 317 18.93 -18.93 36.62
CA ASP A 317 20.15 -18.57 35.90
C ASP A 317 20.84 -17.32 36.48
N LYS A 318 21.91 -17.56 37.24
CA LYS A 318 22.75 -16.51 37.84
C LYS A 318 23.57 -15.70 36.82
N THR A 319 23.59 -16.09 35.54
CA THR A 319 24.35 -15.39 34.49
C THR A 319 23.51 -14.37 33.70
N ASN A 320 22.17 -14.47 33.74
CA ASN A 320 21.22 -13.72 32.91
C ASN A 320 21.24 -14.08 31.41
N ARG A 321 21.93 -15.16 31.05
CA ARG A 321 22.02 -15.72 29.69
C ARG A 321 20.70 -16.32 29.23
N THR A 322 19.98 -16.99 30.11
CA THR A 322 18.62 -17.50 29.87
C THR A 322 17.66 -16.35 29.57
N LYS A 323 17.67 -15.28 30.39
CA LYS A 323 16.91 -14.04 30.17
C LYS A 323 17.24 -13.41 28.81
N SER A 324 18.53 -13.30 28.49
CA SER A 324 19.03 -12.69 27.24
C SER A 324 18.57 -13.46 26.01
N LEU A 325 18.66 -14.79 26.05
CA LEU A 325 18.20 -15.67 24.99
C LEU A 325 16.69 -15.56 24.77
N PHE A 326 15.89 -15.63 25.83
CA PHE A 326 14.43 -15.49 25.75
C PHE A 326 14.02 -14.12 25.18
N PHE A 327 14.64 -13.03 25.65
CA PHE A 327 14.36 -11.67 25.20
C PHE A 327 14.76 -11.46 23.73
N TYR A 328 15.95 -11.90 23.33
CA TYR A 328 16.42 -11.81 21.95
C TYR A 328 15.53 -12.63 21.00
N LEU A 329 15.21 -13.89 21.33
CA LEU A 329 14.39 -14.74 20.48
C LEU A 329 12.93 -14.28 20.40
N PHE A 330 12.38 -13.70 21.46
CA PHE A 330 11.05 -13.06 21.43
C PHE A 330 11.02 -11.93 20.40
N PHE A 331 11.98 -11.00 20.46
CA PHE A 331 12.05 -9.90 19.51
C PHE A 331 12.39 -10.34 18.08
N PHE A 332 13.24 -11.36 17.91
CA PHE A 332 13.55 -11.94 16.60
C PHE A 332 12.33 -12.61 15.95
N GLU A 333 11.54 -13.36 16.74
CA GLU A 333 10.34 -14.01 16.22
C GLU A 333 9.20 -13.00 15.98
N TRP A 334 9.08 -11.93 16.77
CA TRP A 334 8.20 -10.79 16.45
C TRP A 334 8.60 -10.12 15.13
N TYR A 335 9.88 -9.73 14.97
CA TYR A 335 10.38 -9.03 13.79
C TYR A 335 10.16 -9.83 12.51
N THR A 336 10.38 -11.15 12.56
CA THR A 336 10.11 -12.05 11.42
C THR A 336 8.61 -12.32 11.20
N LYS A 337 7.77 -12.35 12.25
CA LYS A 337 6.30 -12.42 12.10
C LYS A 337 5.70 -11.16 11.42
N MET A 338 6.33 -10.00 11.60
CA MET A 338 6.00 -8.75 10.90
C MET A 338 6.47 -8.75 9.42
N GLY A 339 7.15 -9.80 8.96
CA GLY A 339 7.59 -9.95 7.56
C GLY A 339 8.98 -9.38 7.25
N TYR A 340 9.70 -8.88 8.24
CA TYR A 340 11.07 -8.41 8.05
C TYR A 340 12.06 -9.58 8.02
N LEU A 341 12.99 -9.56 7.06
CA LEU A 341 14.04 -10.57 6.92
C LEU A 341 15.26 -10.18 7.76
N GLU A 342 15.69 -11.07 8.64
CA GLU A 342 16.91 -10.95 9.46
C GLU A 342 17.58 -12.32 9.55
N LYS A 343 18.92 -12.37 9.54
CA LYS A 343 19.69 -13.62 9.63
C LYS A 343 20.06 -13.86 11.09
N ILE A 344 19.48 -14.90 11.72
CA ILE A 344 19.78 -15.25 13.11
C ILE A 344 21.21 -15.77 13.26
N ASP A 345 21.97 -15.17 14.19
CA ASP A 345 23.28 -15.65 14.62
C ASP A 345 23.44 -15.46 16.13
N LEU A 346 23.23 -16.54 16.89
CA LEU A 346 23.39 -16.56 18.36
C LEU A 346 24.86 -16.58 18.82
N ARG A 347 25.84 -16.57 17.90
CA ARG A 347 27.27 -16.56 18.25
C ARG A 347 27.87 -15.15 18.31
N ASN A 348 27.18 -14.15 17.79
CA ASN A 348 27.71 -12.80 17.63
C ASN A 348 26.99 -11.80 18.55
N GLU A 349 27.49 -11.68 19.79
CA GLU A 349 27.02 -10.72 20.81
C GLU A 349 26.83 -9.30 20.24
N SER A 350 27.78 -8.83 19.42
CA SER A 350 27.75 -7.49 18.80
C SER A 350 26.68 -7.32 17.72
N ASN A 351 26.15 -8.41 17.16
CA ASN A 351 24.96 -8.38 16.29
C ASN A 351 23.67 -8.47 17.12
N CYS A 352 23.64 -9.32 18.15
CA CYS A 352 22.46 -9.48 19.02
C CYS A 352 22.09 -8.19 19.76
N LYS A 353 23.09 -7.46 20.29
CA LYS A 353 22.88 -6.13 20.91
C LYS A 353 22.35 -5.11 19.90
N ARG A 354 23.02 -4.97 18.76
CA ARG A 354 22.64 -4.05 17.68
C ARG A 354 21.24 -4.32 17.10
N PHE A 355 20.82 -5.57 17.08
CA PHE A 355 19.46 -5.97 16.69
C PHE A 355 18.40 -5.41 17.67
N LEU A 356 18.64 -5.54 18.97
CA LEU A 356 17.73 -5.02 20.01
C LEU A 356 17.73 -3.48 20.04
N GLU A 357 18.91 -2.84 19.96
CA GLU A 357 19.06 -1.38 19.84
C GLU A 357 18.27 -0.81 18.64
N ARG A 358 18.25 -1.53 17.51
CA ARG A 358 17.49 -1.16 16.30
C ARG A 358 15.98 -1.25 16.47
N ILE A 359 15.47 -2.05 17.41
CA ILE A 359 14.04 -2.12 17.73
C ILE A 359 13.64 -0.95 18.63
N SER A 360 14.44 -0.67 19.66
CA SER A 360 14.32 0.52 20.49
C SER A 360 15.62 0.72 21.26
N GLY A 361 16.25 1.89 21.08
CA GLY A 361 17.64 2.14 21.49
C GLY A 361 17.94 2.02 22.98
N ASN A 362 16.89 2.02 23.83
CA ASN A 362 17.03 1.92 25.28
C ASN A 362 16.65 0.50 25.81
N LEU A 363 16.33 -0.47 24.95
CA LEU A 363 15.90 -1.81 25.40
C LEU A 363 16.97 -2.54 26.23
N LEU A 364 18.26 -2.39 25.90
CA LEU A 364 19.33 -3.01 26.68
C LEU A 364 19.42 -2.34 28.06
N GLU A 365 19.63 -1.03 28.09
CA GLU A 365 19.79 -0.22 29.32
C GLU A 365 18.63 -0.34 30.31
N LYS A 366 17.39 -0.55 29.82
CA LYS A 366 16.17 -0.56 30.65
C LYS A 366 15.66 -1.96 31.01
N PHE A 367 16.23 -3.01 30.42
CA PHE A 367 15.93 -4.41 30.76
C PHE A 367 17.17 -5.18 31.20
N ASP A 368 18.30 -4.51 31.45
CA ASP A 368 19.51 -5.07 32.04
C ASP A 368 19.23 -5.79 33.40
N PRO A 369 20.13 -6.66 33.88
CA PRO A 369 21.34 -7.15 33.21
C PRO A 369 21.05 -8.16 32.09
N PHE A 370 21.96 -8.24 31.12
CA PHE A 370 22.02 -9.25 30.06
C PHE A 370 23.42 -9.87 29.90
N ASP A 371 23.50 -11.17 29.55
CA ASP A 371 24.70 -11.86 29.05
C ASP A 371 24.39 -12.54 27.71
N PHE A 372 25.06 -12.11 26.65
CA PHE A 372 24.87 -12.64 25.29
C PHE A 372 25.92 -13.71 24.91
N LYS A 373 26.78 -14.12 25.84
CA LYS A 373 27.80 -15.16 25.60
C LYS A 373 27.17 -16.55 25.57
N ASP A 374 27.75 -17.44 24.77
CA ASP A 374 27.36 -18.85 24.61
C ASP A 374 25.85 -19.12 24.39
N MET A 375 25.09 -18.15 23.86
CA MET A 375 23.63 -18.28 23.69
C MET A 375 23.20 -19.50 22.85
N GLU A 376 24.04 -19.99 21.93
CA GLU A 376 23.73 -21.25 21.23
C GLU A 376 23.76 -22.47 22.16
N ALA A 377 24.70 -22.52 23.12
CA ALA A 377 24.77 -23.61 24.09
C ALA A 377 23.58 -23.58 25.06
N GLU A 378 23.16 -22.38 25.47
CA GLU A 378 21.96 -22.19 26.30
C GLU A 378 20.67 -22.52 25.52
N ALA A 379 20.58 -22.15 24.25
CA ALA A 379 19.49 -22.56 23.36
C ALA A 379 19.47 -24.08 23.11
N GLN A 380 20.63 -24.73 23.16
CA GLN A 380 20.75 -26.19 23.12
C GLN A 380 20.33 -26.83 24.45
N ARG A 381 20.63 -26.24 25.62
CA ARG A 381 20.15 -26.70 26.93
C ARG A 381 18.62 -26.69 27.01
N LEU A 382 17.99 -25.62 26.53
CA LEU A 382 16.54 -25.40 26.56
C LEU A 382 15.81 -25.96 25.33
N SER A 383 16.52 -26.71 24.47
CA SER A 383 15.96 -27.35 23.27
C SER A 383 15.02 -28.50 23.62
N GLY A 384 13.84 -28.52 23.00
CA GLY A 384 12.78 -29.50 23.24
C GLY A 384 11.81 -29.10 24.37
N ALA A 385 12.22 -28.24 25.30
CA ALA A 385 11.35 -27.65 26.31
C ALA A 385 10.71 -26.35 25.80
N PHE A 386 11.54 -25.37 25.40
CA PHE A 386 11.09 -24.04 24.97
C PHE A 386 11.51 -23.71 23.54
N PHE A 387 12.63 -24.24 23.06
CA PHE A 387 13.16 -23.97 21.72
C PHE A 387 13.24 -25.22 20.83
N LYS A 388 13.24 -25.01 19.52
CA LYS A 388 13.57 -26.02 18.49
C LYS A 388 14.63 -25.47 17.54
N LYS A 389 15.62 -26.30 17.19
CA LYS A 389 16.62 -26.00 16.17
C LYS A 389 15.97 -26.12 14.79
N PHE A 390 16.07 -25.07 13.96
CA PHE A 390 15.47 -25.03 12.62
C PHE A 390 16.49 -24.80 11.50
N GLY A 391 17.78 -24.68 11.84
CA GLY A 391 18.87 -24.53 10.88
C GLY A 391 20.24 -24.56 11.56
N LYS A 392 21.30 -24.32 10.79
CA LYS A 392 22.66 -24.20 11.31
C LYS A 392 22.72 -22.98 12.24
N ASN A 393 23.02 -23.22 13.53
CA ASN A 393 23.06 -22.24 14.61
C ASN A 393 21.73 -21.48 14.87
N ALA A 394 20.60 -21.97 14.35
CA ALA A 394 19.33 -21.23 14.29
C ALA A 394 18.21 -21.89 15.12
N TYR A 395 17.60 -21.13 16.03
CA TYR A 395 16.61 -21.58 17.01
C TYR A 395 15.34 -20.70 16.96
N ARG A 396 14.17 -21.31 17.20
CA ARG A 396 12.84 -20.67 17.34
C ARG A 396 12.12 -21.28 18.52
N PHE A 397 11.01 -20.68 18.97
CA PHE A 397 10.16 -21.30 19.98
C PHE A 397 9.58 -22.63 19.49
N VAL A 398 9.37 -23.60 20.39
CA VAL A 398 8.72 -24.89 20.03
C VAL A 398 7.33 -24.66 19.44
N HIS A 399 6.61 -23.66 19.97
CA HIS A 399 5.27 -23.26 19.54
C HIS A 399 4.98 -21.81 19.93
N ASP A 400 4.04 -21.18 19.23
CA ASP A 400 3.61 -19.80 19.50
C ASP A 400 3.12 -19.58 20.94
N SER A 401 2.51 -20.57 21.60
CA SER A 401 2.12 -20.46 23.02
C SER A 401 3.31 -20.22 23.97
N VAL A 402 4.52 -20.62 23.58
CA VAL A 402 5.73 -20.30 24.34
C VAL A 402 6.20 -18.87 24.03
N TYR A 403 6.20 -18.47 22.76
CA TYR A 403 6.45 -17.08 22.34
C TYR A 403 5.49 -16.09 23.02
N GLU A 404 4.20 -16.44 23.10
CA GLU A 404 3.15 -15.68 23.78
C GLU A 404 3.44 -15.60 25.28
N ALA A 405 3.70 -16.73 25.96
CA ALA A 405 4.01 -16.76 27.39
C ALA A 405 5.30 -16.00 27.76
N VAL A 406 6.31 -15.96 26.88
CA VAL A 406 7.51 -15.14 27.03
C VAL A 406 7.17 -13.65 26.90
N GLY A 407 6.34 -13.29 25.92
CA GLY A 407 5.82 -11.93 25.78
C GLY A 407 5.03 -11.47 27.01
N THR A 408 4.14 -12.33 27.53
CA THR A 408 3.38 -12.09 28.75
C THR A 408 4.30 -11.97 29.97
N TYR A 409 5.29 -12.86 30.10
CA TYR A 409 6.28 -12.79 31.19
C TYR A 409 6.99 -11.44 31.24
N PHE A 410 7.55 -10.97 30.12
CA PHE A 410 8.26 -9.69 30.11
C PHE A 410 7.32 -8.49 30.29
N CYS A 411 6.11 -8.53 29.71
CA CYS A 411 5.14 -7.45 29.86
C CYS A 411 4.55 -7.33 31.28
N GLU A 412 4.39 -8.44 32.01
CA GLU A 412 3.95 -8.43 33.41
C GLU A 412 5.09 -8.13 34.39
N THR A 413 6.30 -8.63 34.14
CA THR A 413 7.44 -8.46 35.06
C THR A 413 8.02 -7.05 35.00
N TYR A 414 8.02 -6.43 33.82
CA TYR A 414 8.60 -5.12 33.56
C TYR A 414 7.55 -4.14 33.02
N VAL A 415 6.36 -4.07 33.65
CA VAL A 415 5.18 -3.35 33.11
C VAL A 415 5.50 -1.93 32.65
N THR A 416 6.25 -1.17 33.46
CA THR A 416 6.57 0.24 33.21
C THR A 416 7.52 0.40 32.01
N GLU A 417 8.50 -0.49 31.88
CA GLU A 417 9.54 -0.46 30.87
C GLU A 417 9.00 -1.05 29.56
N ALA A 418 8.20 -2.11 29.63
CA ALA A 418 7.50 -2.68 28.48
C ALA A 418 6.54 -1.66 27.88
N ALA A 419 5.71 -1.00 28.70
CA ALA A 419 4.80 0.06 28.25
C ALA A 419 5.51 1.24 27.55
N LYS A 420 6.79 1.51 27.87
CA LYS A 420 7.58 2.63 27.34
C LYS A 420 8.46 2.26 26.14
N TYR A 421 8.98 1.03 26.09
CA TYR A 421 10.05 0.65 25.17
C TYR A 421 9.73 -0.53 24.26
N PHE A 422 8.65 -1.30 24.50
CA PHE A 422 8.21 -2.35 23.57
C PHE A 422 7.39 -1.75 22.42
N PRO A 423 7.45 -2.33 21.21
CA PRO A 423 6.54 -2.01 20.11
C PRO A 423 5.07 -2.12 20.52
N LEU A 424 4.25 -1.16 20.08
CA LEU A 424 2.81 -1.10 20.42
C LEU A 424 2.04 -2.36 20.00
N ASP A 425 2.46 -3.04 18.92
CA ASP A 425 1.83 -4.28 18.47
C ASP A 425 2.14 -5.49 19.37
N ILE A 426 3.21 -5.44 20.17
CA ILE A 426 3.42 -6.41 21.26
C ILE A 426 2.46 -6.07 22.41
N ILE A 427 2.46 -4.81 22.86
CA ILE A 427 1.66 -4.33 24.00
C ILE A 427 0.15 -4.56 23.76
N ARG A 428 -0.35 -4.39 22.53
CA ARG A 428 -1.76 -4.62 22.18
C ARG A 428 -2.19 -6.08 22.16
N ASN A 429 -1.26 -7.02 22.04
CA ASN A 429 -1.54 -8.46 21.98
C ASN A 429 -1.31 -9.16 23.34
N GLN A 430 -1.31 -8.42 24.45
CA GLN A 430 -1.10 -8.94 25.80
C GLN A 430 -2.27 -8.57 26.71
N ASN A 431 -2.77 -9.56 27.46
CA ASN A 431 -3.75 -9.35 28.52
C ASN A 431 -3.05 -8.88 29.80
N PHE A 432 -3.28 -7.63 30.19
CA PHE A 432 -2.79 -7.07 31.44
C PHE A 432 -3.82 -7.25 32.56
N ASP A 433 -4.12 -8.51 32.92
CA ASP A 433 -5.24 -8.85 33.81
C ASP A 433 -5.05 -8.36 35.27
N PHE A 434 -3.80 -8.07 35.68
CA PHE A 434 -3.45 -7.69 37.07
C PHE A 434 -2.54 -6.46 37.12
N LEU A 435 -3.13 -5.26 36.97
CA LEU A 435 -2.42 -3.98 37.07
C LEU A 435 -2.74 -3.23 38.36
N THR A 436 -1.71 -2.69 39.03
CA THR A 436 -1.88 -1.65 40.06
C THR A 436 -2.38 -0.34 39.44
N GLN A 437 -2.96 0.55 40.25
CA GLN A 437 -3.51 1.83 39.75
C GLN A 437 -2.46 2.68 39.00
N GLY A 438 -1.24 2.81 39.55
CA GLY A 438 -0.15 3.52 38.87
C GLY A 438 0.31 2.85 37.57
N GLN A 439 0.25 1.51 37.47
CA GLN A 439 0.53 0.82 36.22
C GLN A 439 -0.59 0.99 35.18
N LYS A 440 -1.86 1.09 35.61
CA LYS A 440 -2.98 1.47 34.72
C LYS A 440 -2.80 2.88 34.18
N GLU A 441 -2.37 3.82 35.02
CA GLU A 441 -2.06 5.19 34.62
C GLU A 441 -0.86 5.26 33.66
N ILE A 442 0.17 4.43 33.84
CA ILE A 442 1.31 4.33 32.90
C ILE A 442 0.90 3.68 31.57
N LEU A 443 0.07 2.63 31.58
CA LEU A 443 -0.40 1.95 30.36
C LEU A 443 -1.48 2.74 29.60
N SER A 444 -2.23 3.61 30.28
CA SER A 444 -3.06 4.61 29.60
C SER A 444 -2.23 5.79 29.10
N THR A 445 -1.06 6.11 29.69
CA THR A 445 -0.21 7.27 29.31
C THR A 445 1.14 6.93 28.68
N THR A 446 1.14 6.26 27.52
CA THR A 446 2.35 6.17 26.67
C THR A 446 2.87 7.57 26.34
N ASN A 447 4.08 7.92 26.81
CA ASN A 447 4.67 9.27 26.76
C ASN A 447 3.79 10.40 27.32
N GLY A 448 2.91 10.11 28.30
CA GLY A 448 2.11 11.14 28.97
C GLY A 448 0.82 11.54 28.24
N MET A 449 0.48 10.91 27.11
CA MET A 449 -0.81 11.10 26.43
C MET A 449 -1.74 9.92 26.67
N PHE A 450 -2.98 10.21 27.09
CA PHE A 450 -4.01 9.22 27.40
C PHE A 450 -4.51 8.48 26.15
N ARG A 451 -4.54 7.14 26.20
CA ARG A 451 -5.26 6.29 25.23
C ARG A 451 -6.73 6.70 25.07
N ASP A 452 -7.36 7.13 26.16
CA ASP A 452 -8.81 7.29 26.28
C ASP A 452 -9.28 8.73 26.01
N ASN A 453 -8.42 9.58 25.43
CA ASN A 453 -8.77 10.96 25.10
C ASN A 453 -8.56 11.25 23.60
N TYR A 454 -9.33 10.54 22.78
CA TYR A 454 -9.38 10.68 21.31
C TYR A 454 -9.54 12.14 20.89
N GLU A 455 -10.43 12.92 21.53
CA GLU A 455 -10.59 14.35 21.24
C GLU A 455 -9.30 15.16 21.43
N LYS A 456 -8.56 14.99 22.54
CA LYS A 456 -7.26 15.67 22.71
C LYS A 456 -6.19 15.22 21.71
N ILE A 457 -6.29 13.99 21.19
CA ILE A 457 -5.41 13.53 20.10
C ILE A 457 -5.81 14.21 18.79
N LYS A 458 -7.11 14.37 18.52
CA LYS A 458 -7.66 15.12 17.38
C LYS A 458 -7.27 16.59 17.43
N ASP A 459 -7.48 17.25 18.56
CA ASP A 459 -7.05 18.63 18.82
C ASP A 459 -5.55 18.77 18.55
N HIS A 460 -4.72 17.88 19.10
CA HIS A 460 -3.27 17.94 18.90
C HIS A 460 -2.85 17.69 17.46
N VAL A 461 -3.56 16.81 16.72
CA VAL A 461 -3.38 16.58 15.29
C VAL A 461 -3.74 17.81 14.46
N GLN A 462 -4.92 18.38 14.69
CA GLN A 462 -5.45 19.50 13.91
C GLN A 462 -4.70 20.80 14.20
N SER A 463 -4.16 20.97 15.41
CA SER A 463 -3.31 22.09 15.81
C SER A 463 -1.81 21.87 15.60
N PHE A 464 -1.37 20.70 15.15
CA PHE A 464 0.05 20.42 14.96
C PHE A 464 0.65 21.31 13.86
N VAL A 465 1.73 22.00 14.21
CA VAL A 465 2.68 22.62 13.26
C VAL A 465 4.11 22.31 13.70
N ASP A 466 5.00 22.08 12.74
CA ASP A 466 6.44 21.97 13.00
C ASP A 466 7.15 23.34 13.04
N LYS A 467 8.49 23.33 13.09
CA LYS A 467 9.31 24.56 13.14
C LYS A 467 9.33 25.35 11.82
N GLU A 468 8.99 24.71 10.70
CA GLU A 468 8.75 25.33 9.39
C GLU A 468 7.27 25.77 9.23
N GLY A 469 6.42 25.54 10.23
CA GLY A 469 4.98 25.81 10.17
C GLY A 469 4.19 24.76 9.40
N ASN A 470 4.80 23.64 9.01
CA ASN A 470 4.13 22.57 8.28
C ASN A 470 3.11 21.88 9.19
N CYS A 471 1.86 21.74 8.74
CA CYS A 471 0.89 20.88 9.43
C CYS A 471 1.09 19.42 9.01
N ILE A 472 0.35 18.50 9.64
CA ILE A 472 0.49 17.05 9.38
C ILE A 472 0.30 16.69 7.90
N LEU A 473 -0.55 17.41 7.16
CA LEU A 473 -0.78 17.14 5.73
C LEU A 473 0.49 17.38 4.90
N HIS A 474 1.18 18.52 5.06
CA HIS A 474 2.46 18.78 4.40
C HIS A 474 3.47 17.65 4.65
N ILE A 475 3.59 17.22 5.91
CA ILE A 475 4.56 16.19 6.35
C ILE A 475 4.18 14.80 5.82
N LEU A 476 2.90 14.46 5.83
CA LEU A 476 2.34 13.22 5.29
C LEU A 476 2.64 13.08 3.80
N ILE A 477 2.31 14.12 3.02
CA ILE A 477 2.46 14.16 1.57
C ILE A 477 3.94 14.09 1.16
N ALA A 478 4.82 14.82 1.86
CA ALA A 478 6.26 14.81 1.65
C ALA A 478 6.98 13.56 2.21
N SER A 479 6.27 12.64 2.86
CA SER A 479 6.86 11.40 3.37
C SER A 479 6.99 10.32 2.27
N LYS A 480 7.74 9.25 2.55
CA LYS A 480 7.95 8.12 1.62
C LYS A 480 6.81 7.09 1.58
N CYS A 481 5.62 7.43 2.10
CA CYS A 481 4.47 6.54 2.04
C CYS A 481 3.81 6.53 0.65
N SER A 482 3.06 5.48 0.29
CA SER A 482 2.40 5.37 -1.02
C SER A 482 1.25 6.37 -1.19
N ASP A 483 0.85 6.64 -2.44
CA ASP A 483 -0.17 7.63 -2.78
C ASP A 483 -1.55 7.29 -2.19
N TRP A 484 -2.11 6.14 -2.57
CA TRP A 484 -3.30 5.52 -1.94
C TRP A 484 -3.34 5.68 -0.41
N PHE A 485 -2.21 5.40 0.25
CA PHE A 485 -2.13 5.47 1.70
C PHE A 485 -2.21 6.93 2.19
N ALA A 486 -1.45 7.84 1.58
CA ALA A 486 -1.52 9.27 1.90
C ALA A 486 -2.91 9.85 1.61
N ALA A 487 -3.55 9.41 0.53
CA ALA A 487 -4.87 9.86 0.09
C ALA A 487 -5.98 9.51 1.08
N ILE A 488 -5.96 8.28 1.65
CA ILE A 488 -6.87 7.88 2.74
C ILE A 488 -6.67 8.78 3.96
N ALA A 489 -5.42 9.00 4.38
CA ALA A 489 -5.13 9.81 5.56
C ALA A 489 -5.49 11.30 5.35
N VAL A 490 -5.31 11.84 4.14
CA VAL A 490 -5.79 13.18 3.74
C VAL A 490 -7.32 13.24 3.78
N GLU A 491 -8.00 12.21 3.30
CA GLU A 491 -9.47 12.16 3.26
C GLU A 491 -10.10 12.07 4.64
N THR A 492 -9.66 11.16 5.50
CA THR A 492 -10.16 11.08 6.88
C THR A 492 -9.90 12.39 7.63
N LEU A 493 -8.71 12.99 7.50
CA LEU A 493 -8.43 14.29 8.13
C LEU A 493 -9.32 15.43 7.59
N GLY A 494 -9.67 15.40 6.30
CA GLY A 494 -10.60 16.34 5.69
C GLY A 494 -12.04 16.18 6.17
N GLU A 495 -12.53 14.94 6.27
CA GLU A 495 -13.86 14.65 6.82
C GLU A 495 -13.93 14.94 8.33
N ASP A 496 -12.81 14.79 9.07
CA ASP A 496 -12.67 15.23 10.47
C ASP A 496 -12.57 16.75 10.67
N GLY A 497 -12.59 17.53 9.58
CA GLY A 497 -12.61 19.00 9.61
C GLY A 497 -11.24 19.69 9.71
N MET A 498 -10.13 18.97 9.48
CA MET A 498 -8.80 19.58 9.46
C MET A 498 -8.70 20.65 8.36
N SER A 499 -7.99 21.74 8.64
CA SER A 499 -7.73 22.81 7.66
C SER A 499 -6.82 22.31 6.52
N ILE A 500 -7.43 21.86 5.43
CA ILE A 500 -6.76 21.40 4.20
C ILE A 500 -5.93 22.53 3.55
N ASP A 501 -6.48 23.74 3.53
CA ASP A 501 -5.85 24.94 2.93
C ASP A 501 -4.82 25.62 3.88
N SER A 502 -4.30 24.89 4.88
CA SER A 502 -3.29 25.41 5.81
C SER A 502 -2.02 25.86 5.09
N ARG A 503 -1.38 26.92 5.58
CA ARG A 503 -0.15 27.45 4.99
C ARG A 503 0.98 27.41 6.00
N ASN A 504 2.16 26.93 5.56
CA ASN A 504 3.36 26.92 6.39
C ASN A 504 4.01 28.32 6.47
N ASN A 505 5.17 28.45 7.10
CA ASN A 505 5.85 29.74 7.26
C ASN A 505 6.08 30.46 5.91
N ASP A 506 6.39 29.70 4.86
CA ASP A 506 6.65 30.17 3.50
C ASP A 506 5.38 30.32 2.65
N ASN A 507 4.21 30.36 3.30
CA ASN A 507 2.86 30.41 2.70
C ASN A 507 2.47 29.19 1.83
N VAL A 508 3.30 28.15 1.76
CA VAL A 508 3.07 26.95 0.94
C VAL A 508 1.93 26.09 1.53
N THR A 509 1.04 25.60 0.67
CA THR A 509 -0.10 24.72 1.04
C THR A 509 0.22 23.23 0.83
N PRO A 510 -0.51 22.29 1.47
CA PRO A 510 -0.41 20.86 1.16
C PRO A 510 -0.59 20.55 -0.34
N LEU A 511 -1.47 21.29 -1.02
CA LEU A 511 -1.71 21.16 -2.46
C LEU A 511 -0.49 21.54 -3.32
N MET A 512 0.29 22.54 -2.90
CA MET A 512 1.55 22.90 -3.56
C MET A 512 2.61 21.82 -3.32
N VAL A 513 2.74 21.32 -2.10
CA VAL A 513 3.66 20.20 -1.78
C VAL A 513 3.35 18.95 -2.61
N THR A 514 2.06 18.62 -2.79
CA THR A 514 1.59 17.48 -3.60
C THR A 514 2.18 17.43 -5.00
N VAL A 515 2.14 18.54 -5.75
CA VAL A 515 2.57 18.57 -7.15
C VAL A 515 4.10 18.63 -7.33
N GLU A 516 4.85 18.90 -6.26
CA GLU A 516 6.32 18.90 -6.27
C GLU A 516 6.96 17.54 -5.95
N GLN A 517 6.20 16.58 -5.40
CA GLN A 517 6.78 15.32 -4.92
C GLN A 517 7.36 14.47 -6.04
N THR A 518 8.52 13.84 -5.76
CA THR A 518 9.19 12.88 -6.65
C THR A 518 8.45 11.55 -6.81
N LEU A 519 7.48 11.28 -5.93
CA LEU A 519 6.53 10.18 -6.06
C LEU A 519 5.18 10.81 -6.44
N PRO A 520 4.57 10.46 -7.59
CA PRO A 520 3.29 11.02 -7.99
C PRO A 520 2.21 10.85 -6.91
N ARG A 521 1.51 11.95 -6.64
CA ARG A 521 0.44 12.14 -5.66
C ARG A 521 -0.94 12.36 -6.30
N MET A 522 -1.40 11.47 -7.17
CA MET A 522 -2.66 11.59 -7.92
C MET A 522 -3.91 11.41 -7.04
N ASP A 523 -3.93 10.39 -6.19
CA ASP A 523 -5.06 10.14 -5.28
C ASP A 523 -5.14 11.24 -4.22
N VAL A 524 -3.98 11.63 -3.68
CA VAL A 524 -3.83 12.79 -2.78
C VAL A 524 -4.31 14.08 -3.44
N LEU A 525 -3.96 14.35 -4.71
CA LEU A 525 -4.38 15.56 -5.42
C LEU A 525 -5.91 15.63 -5.54
N GLN A 526 -6.55 14.52 -5.94
CA GLN A 526 -8.00 14.43 -6.03
C GLN A 526 -8.68 14.67 -4.68
N ASN A 527 -8.17 14.04 -3.60
CA ASN A 527 -8.73 14.21 -2.26
C ASN A 527 -8.50 15.62 -1.70
N LEU A 528 -7.34 16.26 -1.91
CA LEU A 528 -7.14 17.66 -1.54
C LEU A 528 -8.10 18.60 -2.29
N ILE A 529 -8.30 18.39 -3.60
CA ILE A 529 -9.21 19.20 -4.43
C ILE A 529 -10.69 18.96 -4.07
N LYS A 530 -11.05 17.80 -3.53
CA LYS A 530 -12.40 17.49 -3.00
C LYS A 530 -12.75 18.33 -1.77
N PHE A 531 -11.78 18.68 -0.92
CA PHE A 531 -12.00 19.42 0.34
C PHE A 531 -11.51 20.87 0.34
N SER A 532 -10.57 21.24 -0.55
CA SER A 532 -10.05 22.61 -0.68
C SER A 532 -11.15 23.58 -1.13
N ARG A 533 -11.16 24.78 -0.55
CA ARG A 533 -12.16 25.81 -0.84
C ARG A 533 -11.69 26.85 -1.85
N LYS A 534 -10.39 26.84 -2.18
CA LYS A 534 -9.73 27.88 -2.98
C LYS A 534 -8.42 27.35 -3.53
N LEU A 535 -8.25 27.34 -4.86
CA LEU A 535 -7.00 26.88 -5.46
C LEU A 535 -5.95 28.00 -5.54
N ASN A 536 -6.36 29.24 -5.83
CA ASN A 536 -5.48 30.37 -6.18
C ASN A 536 -4.69 31.00 -5.00
N TYR A 537 -4.25 30.20 -4.04
CA TYR A 537 -3.23 30.61 -3.07
C TYR A 537 -1.87 30.88 -3.74
N LYS A 538 -1.05 31.67 -3.06
CA LYS A 538 0.32 32.03 -3.41
C LYS A 538 1.24 31.78 -2.22
N ASP A 539 2.45 31.33 -2.48
CA ASP A 539 3.53 31.20 -1.49
C ASP A 539 4.24 32.57 -1.25
N ARG A 540 5.45 32.56 -0.67
CA ARG A 540 6.29 33.77 -0.54
C ARG A 540 6.94 34.25 -1.84
N GLU A 541 7.05 33.40 -2.85
CA GLU A 541 7.55 33.74 -4.21
C GLU A 541 6.39 34.13 -5.16
N ASP A 542 5.24 34.53 -4.62
CA ASP A 542 4.02 34.83 -5.38
C ASP A 542 3.54 33.64 -6.25
N SER A 543 4.09 32.44 -6.06
CA SER A 543 3.94 31.27 -6.92
C SER A 543 2.66 30.51 -6.57
N THR A 544 1.89 30.12 -7.60
CA THR A 544 0.71 29.24 -7.47
C THR A 544 1.09 27.78 -7.67
N MET A 545 0.20 26.84 -7.34
CA MET A 545 0.44 25.40 -7.55
C MET A 545 0.88 25.03 -8.99
N PHE A 546 0.50 25.81 -10.00
CA PHE A 546 0.96 25.62 -11.37
C PHE A 546 2.47 25.87 -11.53
N HIS A 547 3.01 26.88 -10.84
CA HIS A 547 4.44 27.20 -10.85
C HIS A 547 5.24 26.07 -10.19
N HIS A 548 4.78 25.61 -9.02
CA HIS A 548 5.31 24.44 -8.31
C HIS A 548 5.28 23.17 -9.19
N CYS A 549 4.12 22.85 -9.77
CA CYS A 549 3.94 21.70 -10.68
C CYS A 549 4.92 21.71 -11.84
N LEU A 550 5.13 22.87 -12.48
CA LEU A 550 5.99 22.99 -13.67
C LEU A 550 7.48 23.01 -13.33
N ARG A 551 7.88 23.55 -12.17
CA ARG A 551 9.25 23.48 -11.61
C ARG A 551 9.60 22.11 -11.03
N SER A 552 8.60 21.26 -10.78
CA SER A 552 8.79 19.96 -10.12
C SER A 552 9.69 19.00 -10.91
N SER A 553 10.30 18.05 -10.21
CA SER A 553 11.05 16.95 -10.80
C SER A 553 10.16 15.79 -11.31
N ASN A 554 8.89 16.05 -11.62
CA ASN A 554 8.00 15.10 -12.29
C ASN A 554 8.22 15.11 -13.82
N ASN A 555 7.85 14.02 -14.50
CA ASN A 555 7.90 13.97 -15.96
C ASN A 555 6.72 14.74 -16.58
N ASP A 556 6.70 14.91 -17.90
CA ASP A 556 5.73 15.79 -18.55
C ASP A 556 4.32 15.20 -18.55
N GLU A 557 4.14 13.88 -18.63
CA GLU A 557 2.81 13.26 -18.50
C GLU A 557 2.22 13.50 -17.10
N THR A 558 2.99 13.26 -16.02
CA THR A 558 2.53 13.50 -14.64
C THR A 558 2.13 14.97 -14.43
N CYS A 559 2.90 15.91 -14.99
CA CYS A 559 2.57 17.34 -14.92
C CYS A 559 1.34 17.70 -15.78
N ALA A 560 1.18 17.11 -16.96
CA ALA A 560 0.00 17.32 -17.80
C ALA A 560 -1.28 16.75 -17.16
N GLU A 561 -1.20 15.61 -16.48
CA GLU A 561 -2.29 15.02 -15.68
C GLU A 561 -2.65 15.89 -14.46
N TYR A 562 -1.66 16.44 -13.74
CA TYR A 562 -1.92 17.44 -12.70
C TYR A 562 -2.60 18.70 -13.25
N LEU A 563 -2.11 19.22 -14.39
CA LEU A 563 -2.69 20.37 -15.07
C LEU A 563 -4.14 20.10 -15.50
N GLU A 564 -4.44 18.93 -16.05
CA GLU A 564 -5.80 18.49 -16.37
C GLU A 564 -6.73 18.56 -15.16
N ILE A 565 -6.35 17.94 -14.04
CA ILE A 565 -7.18 17.88 -12.83
C ILE A 565 -7.39 19.29 -12.23
N LEU A 566 -6.37 20.14 -12.27
CA LEU A 566 -6.41 21.51 -11.71
C LEU A 566 -7.15 22.52 -12.60
N ILE A 567 -6.95 22.49 -13.92
CA ILE A 567 -7.57 23.41 -14.88
C ILE A 567 -9.08 23.14 -15.01
N ASN A 568 -9.51 21.88 -14.85
CA ASN A 568 -10.92 21.48 -14.80
C ASN A 568 -11.70 22.03 -13.58
N LYS A 569 -11.09 22.89 -12.74
CA LYS A 569 -11.75 23.66 -11.67
C LYS A 569 -11.73 25.16 -11.99
N LEU A 570 -12.88 25.82 -11.84
CA LEU A 570 -13.09 27.22 -12.23
C LEU A 570 -12.07 28.20 -11.61
N ASP A 571 -11.70 28.01 -10.33
CA ASP A 571 -10.69 28.86 -9.66
C ASP A 571 -9.25 28.44 -9.96
N GLY A 572 -9.05 27.23 -10.49
CA GLY A 572 -7.79 26.82 -11.11
C GLY A 572 -7.56 27.62 -12.39
N LEU A 573 -8.50 27.54 -13.34
CA LEU A 573 -8.47 28.29 -14.61
C LEU A 573 -8.16 29.79 -14.42
N LYS A 574 -8.81 30.46 -13.46
CA LYS A 574 -8.56 31.88 -13.12
C LYS A 574 -7.15 32.20 -12.63
N SER A 575 -6.37 31.20 -12.19
CA SER A 575 -5.04 31.38 -11.61
C SER A 575 -3.88 30.98 -12.53
N LEU A 576 -4.18 30.64 -13.78
CA LEU A 576 -3.18 30.48 -14.85
C LEU A 576 -2.52 31.80 -15.25
N SER A 577 -3.24 32.92 -15.11
CA SER A 577 -2.78 34.29 -15.36
C SER A 577 -2.20 34.98 -14.11
N ASN A 578 -2.04 34.26 -13.00
CA ASN A 578 -1.26 34.76 -11.87
C ASN A 578 0.23 34.70 -12.20
N ASN A 579 0.95 35.79 -11.93
CA ASN A 579 2.41 35.84 -12.04
C ASN A 579 3.10 35.55 -10.71
N ASP A 580 4.33 35.03 -10.75
CA ASP A 580 5.26 34.91 -9.61
C ASP A 580 6.05 36.20 -9.32
N VAL A 581 7.01 36.15 -8.38
CA VAL A 581 7.93 37.27 -8.09
C VAL A 581 8.80 37.72 -9.27
N ASN A 582 8.97 36.89 -10.32
CA ASN A 582 9.70 37.21 -11.54
C ASN A 582 8.78 37.75 -12.64
N GLY A 583 7.46 37.81 -12.41
CA GLY A 583 6.47 38.17 -13.42
C GLY A 583 6.11 37.03 -14.38
N ASP A 584 6.64 35.83 -14.17
CA ASP A 584 6.35 34.68 -15.01
C ASP A 584 4.94 34.15 -14.74
N THR A 585 4.17 33.88 -15.80
CA THR A 585 2.95 33.05 -15.73
C THR A 585 3.30 31.56 -15.71
N ALA A 586 2.33 30.68 -15.45
CA ALA A 586 2.49 29.24 -15.62
C ALA A 586 3.07 28.87 -17.01
N LEU A 587 2.57 29.47 -18.09
CA LEU A 587 3.11 29.23 -19.44
C LEU A 587 4.55 29.73 -19.61
N SER A 588 4.92 30.82 -18.92
CA SER A 588 6.30 31.34 -18.91
C SER A 588 7.27 30.39 -18.20
N ILE A 589 6.84 29.78 -17.08
CA ILE A 589 7.62 28.73 -16.39
C ILE A 589 7.80 27.50 -17.28
N ALA A 590 6.72 27.00 -17.89
CA ALA A 590 6.79 25.84 -18.79
C ALA A 590 7.70 26.11 -20.00
N ALA A 591 7.62 27.31 -20.58
CA ALA A 591 8.44 27.75 -21.70
C ALA A 591 9.94 27.87 -21.35
N LYS A 592 10.28 28.30 -20.13
CA LYS A 592 11.68 28.50 -19.70
C LYS A 592 12.35 27.31 -19.03
N GLU A 593 11.64 26.21 -18.78
CA GLU A 593 12.22 25.00 -18.18
C GLU A 593 13.19 24.30 -19.14
N THR A 594 14.41 24.03 -18.69
CA THR A 594 15.53 23.51 -19.49
C THR A 594 15.98 22.11 -19.08
N LYS A 595 15.58 21.62 -17.90
CA LYS A 595 15.99 20.32 -17.36
C LYS A 595 15.11 19.19 -17.87
N ARG A 596 13.85 19.48 -18.24
CA ARG A 596 12.84 18.50 -18.66
C ARG A 596 12.01 19.03 -19.82
N SER A 597 11.44 18.11 -20.60
CA SER A 597 10.42 18.46 -21.59
C SER A 597 9.16 18.98 -20.88
N ARG A 598 8.47 19.93 -21.53
CA ARG A 598 7.20 20.51 -21.05
C ARG A 598 6.17 20.68 -22.18
N ILE A 599 6.31 19.93 -23.27
CA ILE A 599 5.43 20.03 -24.46
C ILE A 599 3.95 19.74 -24.12
N LEU A 600 3.67 18.65 -23.41
CA LEU A 600 2.32 18.27 -23.00
C LEU A 600 1.75 19.25 -21.97
N SER A 601 2.58 19.70 -21.03
CA SER A 601 2.22 20.76 -20.09
C SER A 601 1.85 22.07 -20.82
N ILE A 602 2.66 22.50 -21.80
CA ILE A 602 2.41 23.68 -22.63
C ILE A 602 1.11 23.53 -23.42
N LEU A 603 0.88 22.37 -24.05
CA LEU A 603 -0.37 22.08 -24.76
C LEU A 603 -1.59 22.18 -23.83
N LYS A 604 -1.53 21.59 -22.63
CA LYS A 604 -2.65 21.64 -21.66
C LYS A 604 -2.95 23.08 -21.18
N LEU A 605 -1.91 23.88 -20.97
CA LEU A 605 -2.04 25.30 -20.63
C LEU A 605 -2.68 26.11 -21.77
N LEU A 606 -2.34 25.82 -23.03
CA LEU A 606 -2.83 26.54 -24.21
C LEU A 606 -4.24 26.11 -24.64
N GLU A 607 -4.57 24.82 -24.52
CA GLU A 607 -5.93 24.28 -24.72
C GLU A 607 -6.94 24.84 -23.70
N SER A 608 -6.48 25.36 -22.54
CA SER A 608 -7.35 26.02 -21.54
C SER A 608 -8.04 27.30 -22.04
N GLY A 609 -7.55 27.89 -23.14
CA GLY A 609 -8.12 29.10 -23.74
C GLY A 609 -7.82 30.42 -23.01
N VAL A 610 -7.06 30.40 -21.90
CA VAL A 610 -6.64 31.63 -21.20
C VAL A 610 -5.53 32.33 -22.00
N ASP A 611 -5.71 33.62 -22.33
CA ASP A 611 -4.69 34.37 -23.06
C ASP A 611 -3.53 34.80 -22.16
N ILE A 612 -2.54 33.91 -22.05
CA ILE A 612 -1.22 34.17 -21.47
C ILE A 612 -0.09 34.08 -22.51
N THR A 613 -0.43 33.88 -23.78
CA THR A 613 0.52 33.62 -24.89
C THR A 613 1.51 34.75 -25.15
N ASN A 614 1.07 36.00 -24.97
CA ASN A 614 1.81 37.22 -25.27
C ASN A 614 2.14 38.05 -24.00
N THR A 615 1.93 37.48 -22.81
CA THR A 615 2.33 38.11 -21.53
C THR A 615 3.85 38.30 -21.47
N LEU A 616 4.31 39.37 -20.82
CA LEU A 616 5.73 39.61 -20.56
C LEU A 616 6.03 39.46 -19.06
N ASN A 617 7.14 38.82 -18.72
CA ASN A 617 7.66 38.75 -17.35
C ASN A 617 8.46 40.02 -16.99
N LYS A 618 9.06 40.11 -15.78
CA LYS A 618 9.83 41.28 -15.34
C LYS A 618 11.19 41.46 -16.04
N GLU A 619 11.64 40.47 -16.80
CA GLU A 619 12.77 40.60 -17.73
C GLU A 619 12.32 41.13 -19.11
N GLY A 620 11.01 41.36 -19.30
CA GLY A 620 10.42 41.82 -20.55
C GLY A 620 10.20 40.70 -21.59
N TYR A 621 10.34 39.42 -21.23
CA TYR A 621 10.25 38.30 -22.16
C TYR A 621 8.89 37.61 -22.15
N SER A 622 8.41 37.22 -23.33
CA SER A 622 7.20 36.37 -23.49
C SER A 622 7.54 34.88 -23.51
N PRO A 623 6.55 33.97 -23.31
CA PRO A 623 6.77 32.52 -23.46
C PRO A 623 7.45 32.09 -24.76
N LEU A 624 7.22 32.83 -25.87
CA LEU A 624 7.89 32.56 -27.15
C LEU A 624 9.38 32.94 -27.11
N HIS A 625 9.73 34.09 -26.51
CA HIS A 625 11.13 34.44 -26.25
C HIS A 625 11.78 33.44 -25.30
N LEU A 626 11.11 33.08 -24.20
CA LEU A 626 11.64 32.18 -23.17
C LEU A 626 11.93 30.78 -23.72
N SER A 627 11.06 30.24 -24.59
CA SER A 627 11.28 28.95 -25.26
C SER A 627 12.57 28.94 -26.09
N VAL A 628 12.85 30.03 -26.79
CA VAL A 628 14.05 30.20 -27.62
C VAL A 628 15.29 30.56 -26.79
N LYS A 629 15.13 31.41 -25.78
CA LYS A 629 16.21 31.97 -24.97
C LYS A 629 16.83 30.95 -24.02
N SER A 630 16.02 30.01 -23.53
CA SER A 630 16.42 29.01 -22.53
C SER A 630 17.06 27.76 -23.17
N LEU A 631 16.50 27.27 -24.28
CA LEU A 631 16.94 26.07 -24.97
C LEU A 631 18.09 26.38 -25.96
N LYS A 632 19.32 26.51 -25.43
CA LYS A 632 20.52 26.88 -26.22
C LYS A 632 21.57 25.78 -26.37
N ALA A 633 21.27 24.53 -26.00
CA ALA A 633 22.21 23.42 -26.10
C ALA A 633 22.36 22.89 -27.54
N GLY A 634 23.57 22.53 -27.95
CA GLY A 634 23.88 22.02 -29.30
C GLY A 634 23.41 20.59 -29.61
N SER A 635 22.31 20.13 -28.99
CA SER A 635 21.75 18.79 -29.13
C SER A 635 20.51 18.82 -30.03
N THR A 636 20.42 17.88 -30.98
CA THR A 636 19.25 17.67 -31.85
C THR A 636 17.94 17.57 -31.06
N TRP A 637 17.99 16.98 -29.86
CA TRP A 637 16.82 16.83 -28.97
C TRP A 637 16.32 18.17 -28.44
N VAL A 638 17.22 19.12 -28.19
CA VAL A 638 16.91 20.44 -27.64
C VAL A 638 16.49 21.41 -28.76
N GLU A 639 17.07 21.28 -29.97
CA GLU A 639 16.55 21.95 -31.17
C GLU A 639 15.12 21.47 -31.50
N LEU A 640 14.84 20.16 -31.37
CA LEU A 640 13.51 19.57 -31.59
C LEU A 640 12.48 20.03 -30.54
N GLU A 641 12.82 20.00 -29.24
CA GLU A 641 11.99 20.57 -28.16
C GLU A 641 11.69 22.06 -28.43
N CYS A 642 12.71 22.86 -28.74
CA CYS A 642 12.56 24.29 -29.04
C CYS A 642 11.66 24.53 -30.25
N CYS A 643 11.84 23.75 -31.33
CA CYS A 643 11.01 23.79 -32.52
C CYS A 643 9.53 23.51 -32.21
N VAL A 644 9.25 22.45 -31.43
CA VAL A 644 7.87 22.09 -31.02
C VAL A 644 7.25 23.15 -30.11
N ARG A 645 8.00 23.69 -29.13
CA ARG A 645 7.51 24.79 -28.26
C ARG A 645 7.14 26.02 -29.10
N VAL A 646 8.00 26.42 -30.03
CA VAL A 646 7.80 27.58 -30.92
C VAL A 646 6.58 27.38 -31.84
N ILE A 647 6.48 26.25 -32.53
CA ILE A 647 5.34 25.93 -33.40
C ILE A 647 4.02 25.94 -32.61
N THR A 648 3.98 25.26 -31.47
CA THR A 648 2.79 25.17 -30.62
C THR A 648 2.35 26.56 -30.12
N LEU A 649 3.29 27.39 -29.65
CA LEU A 649 2.98 28.75 -29.20
C LEU A 649 2.43 29.63 -30.34
N ILE A 650 3.02 29.58 -31.53
CA ILE A 650 2.58 30.36 -32.70
C ILE A 650 1.17 29.94 -33.13
N ILE A 651 0.90 28.63 -33.27
CA ILE A 651 -0.42 28.10 -33.66
C ILE A 651 -1.52 28.52 -32.67
N PHE A 652 -1.19 28.71 -31.40
CA PHE A 652 -2.17 29.12 -30.39
C PHE A 652 -2.36 30.64 -30.24
N GLY A 653 -1.44 31.46 -30.78
CA GLY A 653 -1.59 32.91 -30.86
C GLY A 653 -0.39 33.76 -30.39
N ALA A 654 0.75 33.15 -30.03
CA ALA A 654 1.95 33.91 -29.68
C ALA A 654 2.50 34.65 -30.92
N ASN A 655 2.75 35.95 -30.79
CA ASN A 655 3.20 36.82 -31.87
C ASN A 655 4.74 36.87 -31.95
N PRO A 656 5.39 36.42 -33.04
CA PRO A 656 6.85 36.49 -33.21
C PRO A 656 7.40 37.91 -33.34
N GLU A 657 6.57 38.84 -33.81
CA GLU A 657 6.88 40.27 -33.96
C GLU A 657 6.64 41.06 -32.66
N LYS A 658 6.15 40.41 -31.59
CA LYS A 658 6.07 41.02 -30.26
C LYS A 658 7.49 41.30 -29.77
N LEU A 659 7.82 42.58 -29.61
CA LEU A 659 9.05 42.98 -28.94
C LEU A 659 8.97 42.66 -27.43
N SER A 660 10.12 42.24 -26.90
CA SER A 660 10.45 42.33 -25.48
C SER A 660 10.70 43.77 -25.05
N ASP A 661 10.73 44.05 -23.74
CA ASP A 661 11.00 45.41 -23.22
C ASP A 661 12.40 45.93 -23.61
N GLY A 662 13.33 45.03 -23.94
CA GLY A 662 14.64 45.36 -24.53
C GLY A 662 14.61 45.71 -26.02
N ASN A 663 13.44 45.76 -26.67
CA ASN A 663 13.23 45.89 -28.12
C ASN A 663 13.85 44.76 -28.97
N VAL A 664 14.00 43.57 -28.39
CA VAL A 664 14.50 42.35 -29.04
C VAL A 664 13.32 41.45 -29.43
N LYS A 665 13.35 40.79 -30.60
CA LYS A 665 12.34 39.79 -31.02
C LYS A 665 12.72 38.38 -30.57
N ALA A 666 11.77 37.45 -30.61
CA ALA A 666 12.03 36.03 -30.32
C ALA A 666 13.10 35.40 -31.26
N ILE A 667 13.16 35.81 -32.53
CA ILE A 667 14.15 35.30 -33.51
C ILE A 667 15.59 35.75 -33.23
N ASP A 668 15.77 36.91 -32.60
CA ASP A 668 17.09 37.48 -32.29
C ASP A 668 17.76 36.76 -31.10
N GLU A 669 16.96 36.18 -30.20
CA GLU A 669 17.41 35.33 -29.10
C GLU A 669 17.82 33.91 -29.53
N CYS A 670 17.51 33.49 -30.77
CA CYS A 670 17.83 32.15 -31.27
C CYS A 670 19.34 31.88 -31.31
N ALA A 671 19.73 30.72 -30.78
CA ALA A 671 21.09 30.18 -30.95
C ALA A 671 21.53 30.22 -32.43
N SER A 672 22.80 30.52 -32.68
CA SER A 672 23.36 30.62 -34.03
C SER A 672 23.21 29.32 -34.85
N SER A 673 23.20 28.17 -34.17
CA SER A 673 23.03 26.83 -34.74
C SER A 673 21.58 26.45 -35.10
N TYR A 674 20.56 27.10 -34.53
CA TYR A 674 19.16 26.67 -34.67
C TYR A 674 18.52 27.23 -35.95
N GLY A 675 18.99 26.77 -37.11
CA GLY A 675 18.48 27.20 -38.41
C GLY A 675 16.98 26.93 -38.56
N CYS A 676 16.54 25.72 -38.22
CA CYS A 676 15.13 25.32 -38.37
C CYS A 676 14.16 26.22 -37.59
N VAL A 677 14.55 26.64 -36.38
CA VAL A 677 13.72 27.53 -35.53
C VAL A 677 13.67 28.96 -36.10
N LYS A 678 14.78 29.45 -36.67
CA LYS A 678 14.84 30.76 -37.34
C LYS A 678 14.01 30.79 -38.62
N ASP A 679 14.05 29.73 -39.42
CA ASP A 679 13.25 29.63 -40.65
C ASP A 679 11.74 29.63 -40.34
N ILE A 680 11.31 28.94 -39.27
CA ILE A 680 9.92 28.96 -38.78
C ILE A 680 9.53 30.35 -38.28
N LEU A 681 10.35 31.00 -37.45
CA LEU A 681 10.07 32.34 -36.93
C LEU A 681 10.06 33.41 -38.04
N SER A 682 10.77 33.18 -39.14
CA SER A 682 10.75 34.04 -40.34
C SER A 682 9.50 33.84 -41.21
N LYS A 683 8.77 32.72 -41.04
CA LYS A 683 7.55 32.38 -41.80
C LYS A 683 6.45 31.80 -40.88
N PRO A 684 5.98 32.55 -39.86
CA PRO A 684 5.16 31.97 -38.79
C PRO A 684 3.74 31.53 -39.20
N THR A 685 3.30 31.83 -40.42
CA THR A 685 2.03 31.34 -40.99
C THR A 685 2.19 30.11 -41.87
N ASP A 686 3.42 29.70 -42.20
CA ASP A 686 3.74 28.65 -43.16
C ASP A 686 3.76 27.26 -42.50
N LYS A 687 2.60 26.60 -42.49
CA LYS A 687 2.41 25.29 -41.86
C LYS A 687 3.18 24.17 -42.58
N GLU A 688 3.40 24.28 -43.89
CA GLU A 688 4.17 23.29 -44.65
C GLU A 688 5.66 23.37 -44.30
N ASN A 689 6.18 24.59 -44.14
CA ASN A 689 7.53 24.83 -43.61
C ASN A 689 7.69 24.31 -42.16
N MET A 690 6.69 24.50 -41.30
CA MET A 690 6.68 23.90 -39.94
C MET A 690 6.71 22.37 -39.96
N GLU A 691 5.87 21.73 -40.78
CA GLU A 691 5.82 20.26 -40.91
C GLU A 691 7.15 19.71 -41.47
N TYR A 692 7.74 20.37 -42.48
CA TYR A 692 9.05 20.03 -43.06
C TYR A 692 10.20 20.09 -42.05
N HIS A 693 10.30 21.17 -41.27
CA HIS A 693 11.38 21.29 -40.27
C HIS A 693 11.23 20.30 -39.11
N LEU A 694 10.00 19.93 -38.73
CA LEU A 694 9.78 18.86 -37.77
C LEU A 694 10.24 17.50 -38.32
N ASP A 695 9.91 17.15 -39.56
CA ASP A 695 10.40 15.91 -40.18
C ASP A 695 11.94 15.85 -40.23
N LEU A 696 12.58 16.94 -40.65
CA LEU A 696 14.03 17.05 -40.72
C LEU A 696 14.71 16.84 -39.36
N LEU A 697 14.12 17.37 -38.28
CA LEU A 697 14.62 17.18 -36.91
C LEU A 697 14.31 15.78 -36.37
N LEU A 698 13.13 15.23 -36.68
CA LEU A 698 12.74 13.85 -36.34
C LEU A 698 13.63 12.80 -37.02
N GLU A 699 14.07 13.02 -38.27
CA GLU A 699 15.03 12.13 -38.93
C GLU A 699 16.43 12.18 -38.31
N LYS A 700 16.94 13.39 -37.99
CA LYS A 700 18.21 13.54 -37.27
C LYS A 700 18.13 12.83 -35.91
N ALA A 701 17.03 13.01 -35.19
CA ALA A 701 16.73 12.35 -33.91
C ALA A 701 16.74 10.82 -34.01
N LYS A 702 16.00 10.25 -34.97
CA LYS A 702 15.88 8.79 -35.18
C LYS A 702 17.26 8.13 -35.40
N LYS A 703 18.20 8.79 -36.08
CA LYS A 703 19.58 8.30 -36.31
C LYS A 703 20.41 8.12 -35.01
N HIS A 704 19.96 8.62 -33.86
CA HIS A 704 20.63 8.47 -32.57
C HIS A 704 19.93 7.48 -31.59
N LYS A 705 18.78 6.90 -31.95
CA LYS A 705 18.06 5.92 -31.10
C LYS A 705 18.07 4.53 -31.76
N GLY A 706 18.65 3.54 -31.08
CA GLY A 706 18.44 2.13 -31.42
C GLY A 706 17.01 1.67 -31.10
N GLU A 707 16.56 0.60 -31.77
CA GLU A 707 15.17 0.14 -31.69
C GLU A 707 14.73 -0.23 -30.27
N LYS A 708 13.80 0.56 -29.73
CA LYS A 708 12.99 0.23 -28.55
C LYS A 708 11.53 0.53 -28.86
N LYS A 709 10.61 -0.31 -28.36
CA LYS A 709 9.16 -0.09 -28.51
C LYS A 709 8.79 1.29 -27.95
N GLN A 710 8.24 2.16 -28.81
CA GLN A 710 7.78 3.48 -28.41
C GLN A 710 6.41 3.37 -27.72
N LYS A 711 6.24 4.08 -26.59
CA LYS A 711 4.94 4.32 -25.96
C LYS A 711 4.20 5.33 -26.84
N GLN A 712 3.02 4.98 -27.36
CA GLN A 712 2.24 5.91 -28.18
C GLN A 712 1.55 6.93 -27.27
N VAL A 713 1.92 8.20 -27.43
CA VAL A 713 1.20 9.33 -26.85
C VAL A 713 0.14 9.78 -27.85
N CYS A 714 -1.08 10.02 -27.38
CA CYS A 714 -2.19 10.57 -28.18
C CYS A 714 -2.49 11.98 -27.69
N ILE A 715 -2.45 12.97 -28.58
CA ILE A 715 -2.70 14.38 -28.25
C ILE A 715 -4.00 14.80 -28.94
N SER A 716 -4.96 15.33 -28.18
CA SER A 716 -6.12 16.02 -28.71
C SER A 716 -5.81 17.52 -28.87
N SER A 717 -6.04 18.10 -30.05
CA SER A 717 -6.11 19.56 -30.20
C SER A 717 -6.99 19.98 -31.37
N ASN A 718 -7.76 21.05 -31.17
CA ASN A 718 -8.64 21.62 -32.19
C ASN A 718 -7.99 22.73 -33.05
N LYS A 719 -6.75 23.15 -32.75
CA LYS A 719 -6.01 24.20 -33.51
C LYS A 719 -4.90 23.65 -34.43
N LEU A 720 -4.32 22.50 -34.10
CA LEU A 720 -3.24 21.87 -34.87
C LEU A 720 -3.80 21.16 -36.11
N SER A 721 -3.03 21.11 -37.21
CA SER A 721 -3.32 20.19 -38.32
C SER A 721 -3.02 18.76 -37.88
N ALA A 722 -3.68 17.77 -38.47
CA ALA A 722 -3.33 16.35 -38.22
C ALA A 722 -1.86 16.05 -38.56
N GLY A 723 -1.30 16.72 -39.57
CA GLY A 723 0.11 16.63 -39.96
C GLY A 723 1.08 17.20 -38.91
N LEU A 724 0.77 18.34 -38.28
CA LEU A 724 1.54 18.88 -37.15
C LEU A 724 1.35 18.02 -35.90
N LEU A 725 0.11 17.60 -35.60
CA LEU A 725 -0.24 16.81 -34.42
C LEU A 725 0.55 15.49 -34.37
N THR A 726 0.53 14.72 -35.47
CA THR A 726 1.27 13.46 -35.60
C THR A 726 2.80 13.64 -35.46
N ARG A 727 3.33 14.81 -35.85
CA ARG A 727 4.76 15.13 -35.71
C ARG A 727 5.12 15.59 -34.30
N ILE A 728 4.22 16.29 -33.62
CA ILE A 728 4.38 16.66 -32.20
C ILE A 728 4.28 15.40 -31.32
N GLU A 729 3.35 14.50 -31.58
CA GLU A 729 3.28 13.17 -30.94
C GLU A 729 4.58 12.39 -31.15
N GLN A 730 5.08 12.31 -32.39
CA GLN A 730 6.39 11.70 -32.67
C GLN A 730 7.54 12.41 -31.93
N ALA A 731 7.52 13.73 -31.82
CA ALA A 731 8.57 14.47 -31.11
C ALA A 731 8.56 14.15 -29.62
N VAL A 732 7.40 14.19 -28.96
CA VAL A 732 7.24 13.79 -27.54
C VAL A 732 7.71 12.34 -27.33
N CYS A 733 7.37 11.41 -28.21
CA CYS A 733 7.81 10.01 -28.11
C CYS A 733 9.34 9.81 -28.34
N ASN A 734 10.02 10.79 -28.93
CA ASN A 734 11.45 10.68 -29.29
C ASN A 734 12.38 11.56 -28.44
N ILE A 735 11.93 12.71 -27.94
CA ILE A 735 12.63 13.53 -26.94
C ILE A 735 12.82 12.71 -25.63
N PRO A 736 13.93 12.90 -24.87
CA PRO A 736 14.07 12.34 -23.53
C PRO A 736 13.40 13.22 -22.47
N ASP A 737 12.81 12.60 -21.43
CA ASP A 737 12.16 13.28 -20.29
C ASP A 737 13.05 14.33 -19.59
N GLN A 738 14.37 14.15 -19.68
CA GLN A 738 15.40 15.00 -19.10
C GLN A 738 16.53 15.24 -20.10
N PHE A 739 17.03 16.48 -20.14
CA PHE A 739 18.11 16.95 -21.01
C PHE A 739 19.48 16.93 -20.33
#